data_AF-A0A6A7L5J7-F1
#
_entry.id   AF-A0A6A7L5J7-F1
#
_cell.length_a   1.000
_cell.length_b   1.000
_cell.length_c   1.000
_cell.angle_alpha   90.00
_cell.angle_beta   90.00
_cell.angle_gamma   90.00
#
_symmetry.space_group_name_H-M   'P 1'
#
loop_
_entity.id
_entity.type
_entity.pdbx_description
1 polymer ?
#
loop_
_entity_poly.entity_id
_entity_poly.type
_entity_poly.pdbx_seq_one_letter_code
_entity_poly.pdbx_strand_id
1 'polypeptide(L)'
;MVHFKHAAYWLGVSLAIVALTVPLVFGSSGQVARPEPRRATDGWAEWIEPDFPFFSSVLDARRAGPGFPRNNLTPRGLVLNLGGGYWAGFDTDLLRVAAIWRGNAVTPKALAPGSYHAADKKTPGGQFPAPEPDGEVWLANGIYPGWQTGRRLSLDDPREPAPSPEEIGRGPLPEPMGRFKAVRLVRGGVVLEYTAGGADVREWMTRSEGNGVERHFRIGRSTKPLWLVLGFKAKDVAISLSRVPGVSPVLETVSVAGRASARESSTEPGPVWAVRVPPHDEPIQFGAAFTDCRTAPTVSPRTIPTETSTPRWPQEATTKITRSTAKDAYVVDDIALPLDNPWKRNVRLGDIQFLRDGTGVGVTLDGDVWLIRGLHEPGGTVRWRRFASGLHEPLTLAIRDEQVYVFDRNGIWRLRDTNGDGEADVHELFSNAFAQTADMREFPNTVRLAPRGELVIAKGNQQATTLGKHNGTVLRISADGRHATVLGYGFRQPNIGVNVRTGLVTASDQQGHYIPTTPLHIVRDSQFYGFLSDKQPREVYPAPIAEPLTWIPHSVNASAMSQVWLFGARMGPLNDSLVHIGFNRPELFRVLLNDHSARPHAAVVSITRAFEFPPLNGSVNPADGQLYVAGFQILGWGTTATRLAGLGRLRYTGAVSTLPREVEPMDKGVLLRFDVALDAAKAAEPDNYSVMSWHYRRTYKYGSPQLKADGTPGIDRLVPSAAYVSKDGRGVFIAVPGMKPVMQVHLAWSLTAADGAKFQRSAYFTPYELPEFNPRAEGFGDLTVDLTPRTTAVSTSAPVSAEEGRRLYQLYGCMACHSIDRASVSKLGPTLQGLYGGQRTFANGAVRVLADEVYLREAILEPSAKIVSGYDHGEAGMPSYAGVLTESQIDSLILFIKSLE
;
A
#
# COMPACT_ATOMS: atom_id res chain seq x y z
N MET A 1 35.95 15.44 58.13
CA MET A 1 36.38 15.69 59.53
C MET A 1 35.14 16.02 60.35
N VAL A 2 34.89 15.19 61.37
CA VAL A 2 34.22 15.50 62.65
C VAL A 2 32.72 15.88 62.66
N HIS A 3 31.95 14.87 63.07
CA HIS A 3 30.86 14.82 64.08
C HIS A 3 29.54 15.62 63.99
N PHE A 4 28.49 14.81 64.02
CA PHE A 4 27.18 14.98 64.67
C PHE A 4 27.21 15.49 66.12
N LYS A 5 26.11 16.17 66.51
CA LYS A 5 25.29 16.07 67.75
C LYS A 5 24.53 17.42 67.92
N HIS A 6 23.29 17.55 68.36
CA HIS A 6 22.52 16.87 69.41
C HIS A 6 21.02 17.22 69.29
N ALA A 7 20.12 16.27 69.58
CA ALA A 7 19.27 16.18 70.78
C ALA A 7 17.95 16.98 70.66
N ALA A 8 16.78 16.35 70.60
CA ALA A 8 16.05 15.60 71.64
C ALA A 8 14.96 16.48 72.26
N TYR A 9 13.69 16.06 72.22
CA TYR A 9 12.95 15.50 73.36
C TYR A 9 11.44 15.41 73.05
N TRP A 10 10.85 14.38 73.63
CA TRP A 10 9.48 13.88 73.48
C TRP A 10 8.52 14.43 74.54
N LEU A 11 7.21 14.33 74.25
CA LEU A 11 6.05 13.90 75.10
C LEU A 11 4.79 14.63 74.57
N GLY A 12 3.63 14.03 74.28
CA GLY A 12 3.11 12.67 74.35
C GLY A 12 1.60 12.68 74.04
N VAL A 13 1.01 11.48 74.02
CA VAL A 13 -0.43 11.09 74.05
C VAL A 13 -1.02 10.54 72.73
N SER A 14 -1.66 9.39 72.94
CA SER A 14 -1.87 8.24 72.06
C SER A 14 -3.25 8.20 71.40
N LEU A 15 -3.36 7.54 70.24
CA LEU A 15 -4.45 6.60 69.95
C LEU A 15 -3.88 5.43 69.13
N ALA A 16 -4.08 4.21 69.62
CA ALA A 16 -3.41 2.99 69.16
C ALA A 16 -4.15 2.31 68.00
N ILE A 17 -3.40 1.98 66.95
CA ILE A 17 -3.72 0.95 65.95
C ILE A 17 -2.83 -0.26 66.30
N VAL A 18 -3.45 -1.43 66.52
CA VAL A 18 -2.73 -2.67 66.82
C VAL A 18 -2.12 -3.25 65.55
N ALA A 19 -0.79 -3.38 65.61
CA ALA A 19 0.07 -4.07 64.67
C ALA A 19 0.23 -5.55 65.02
N LEU A 20 0.72 -6.34 64.07
CA LEU A 20 1.61 -7.46 64.35
C LEU A 20 2.74 -7.47 63.32
N THR A 21 3.95 -7.43 63.86
CA THR A 21 5.30 -7.29 63.27
C THR A 21 5.88 -8.67 62.88
N VAL A 22 6.90 -8.84 62.02
CA VAL A 22 8.39 -8.66 62.16
C VAL A 22 9.02 -9.42 60.94
N PRO A 23 10.31 -9.32 60.49
CA PRO A 23 11.35 -8.27 60.46
C PRO A 23 11.89 -7.94 59.04
N LEU A 24 12.70 -6.88 58.96
CA LEU A 24 13.52 -6.44 57.80
C LEU A 24 14.75 -7.34 57.51
N VAL A 25 15.11 -7.41 56.23
CA VAL A 25 16.49 -7.57 55.73
C VAL A 25 16.73 -6.51 54.64
N PHE A 26 17.89 -5.83 54.71
CA PHE A 26 18.31 -4.71 53.87
C PHE A 26 18.58 -5.12 52.41
N GLY A 27 18.09 -4.32 51.45
CA GLY A 27 18.39 -4.43 50.02
C GLY A 27 18.49 -3.05 49.37
N SER A 28 19.57 -2.83 48.62
CA SER A 28 19.93 -1.61 47.90
C SER A 28 18.80 -1.02 47.06
N SER A 29 18.56 0.28 47.20
CA SER A 29 17.65 1.04 46.35
C SER A 29 18.18 1.13 44.91
N GLY A 30 17.78 0.18 44.07
CA GLY A 30 17.76 0.40 42.62
C GLY A 30 16.75 1.49 42.31
N GLN A 31 17.17 2.54 41.59
CA GLN A 31 16.24 3.50 41.01
C GLN A 31 15.27 2.74 40.10
N VAL A 32 14.04 2.54 40.59
CA VAL A 32 12.91 2.18 39.75
C VAL A 32 12.72 3.35 38.80
N ALA A 33 13.03 3.15 37.52
CA ALA A 33 12.69 4.10 36.47
C ALA A 33 11.18 4.39 36.60
N ARG A 34 10.84 5.63 36.92
CA ARG A 34 9.45 6.08 36.87
C ARG A 34 8.96 5.82 35.44
N PRO A 35 7.81 5.15 35.24
CA PRO A 35 7.24 5.05 33.91
C PRO A 35 7.06 6.47 33.39
N GLU A 36 7.61 6.76 32.21
CA GLU A 36 7.34 8.01 31.53
C GLU A 36 5.82 8.19 31.43
N PRO A 37 5.29 9.40 31.67
CA PRO A 37 3.87 9.64 31.52
C PRO A 37 3.49 9.33 30.07
N ARG A 38 2.69 8.28 29.86
CA ARG A 38 2.03 8.00 28.57
C ARG A 38 1.34 9.29 28.13
N ARG A 39 1.85 9.90 27.07
CA ARG A 39 1.16 10.96 26.35
C ARG A 39 -0.20 10.37 25.93
N ALA A 40 -1.30 11.07 26.20
CA ALA A 40 -2.62 10.63 25.80
C ALA A 40 -2.67 10.45 24.28
N THR A 41 -2.65 9.21 23.80
CA THR A 41 -2.80 8.85 22.39
C THR A 41 -4.28 8.69 22.10
N ASP A 42 -4.90 9.68 21.44
CA ASP A 42 -6.10 9.68 20.55
C ASP A 42 -7.31 8.74 20.80
N GLY A 43 -7.43 8.00 21.90
CA GLY A 43 -8.55 7.11 22.21
C GLY A 43 -8.61 5.78 21.45
N TRP A 44 -7.70 5.51 20.51
CA TRP A 44 -7.65 4.27 19.70
C TRP A 44 -6.91 3.11 20.39
N ALA A 45 -7.24 1.88 20.01
CA ALA A 45 -6.52 0.67 20.41
C ALA A 45 -5.11 0.58 19.77
N GLU A 46 -4.29 -0.34 20.27
CA GLU A 46 -2.99 -0.70 19.68
C GLU A 46 -3.14 -1.13 18.21
N TRP A 47 -2.12 -0.92 17.37
CA TRP A 47 -2.16 -1.30 15.93
C TRP A 47 -2.54 -2.77 15.75
N ILE A 48 -1.87 -3.63 16.52
CA ILE A 48 -2.14 -5.06 16.56
C ILE A 48 -3.31 -5.29 17.52
N GLU A 49 -4.31 -6.05 17.07
CA GLU A 49 -5.40 -6.52 17.92
C GLU A 49 -4.83 -7.40 19.06
N PRO A 50 -4.89 -6.95 20.33
CA PRO A 50 -4.18 -7.62 21.42
C PRO A 50 -4.65 -9.06 21.67
N ASP A 51 -5.95 -9.31 21.47
CA ASP A 51 -6.60 -10.59 21.78
C ASP A 51 -6.80 -11.50 20.55
N PHE A 52 -6.30 -11.09 19.38
CA PHE A 52 -6.32 -11.94 18.19
C PHE A 52 -5.18 -12.97 18.30
N PRO A 53 -5.43 -14.26 18.00
CA PRO A 53 -4.50 -15.33 18.37
C PRO A 53 -3.25 -15.39 17.46
N PHE A 54 -3.20 -14.59 16.41
CA PHE A 54 -2.00 -14.40 15.60
C PHE A 54 -2.04 -13.05 14.87
N PHE A 55 -0.91 -12.59 14.34
CA PHE A 55 -0.90 -11.53 13.31
C PHE A 55 0.27 -11.76 12.35
N SER A 56 0.12 -11.24 11.14
CA SER A 56 1.13 -11.33 10.09
C SER A 56 2.13 -10.18 10.19
N SER A 57 3.43 -10.45 10.07
CA SER A 57 4.48 -9.44 10.22
C SER A 57 5.81 -9.87 9.59
N VAL A 58 6.67 -8.90 9.23
CA VAL A 58 8.12 -9.14 9.15
C VAL A 58 8.64 -9.45 10.55
N LEU A 59 9.61 -10.36 10.69
CA LEU A 59 10.30 -10.62 11.95
C LEU A 59 11.82 -10.62 11.76
N ASP A 60 12.51 -9.69 12.42
CA ASP A 60 13.97 -9.62 12.50
C ASP A 60 14.44 -10.19 13.85
N ALA A 61 14.90 -11.43 13.84
CA ALA A 61 15.44 -12.12 15.01
C ALA A 61 16.97 -12.27 14.94
N ARG A 62 17.66 -11.50 14.08
CA ARG A 62 19.13 -11.50 13.99
C ARG A 62 19.81 -10.99 15.26
N ARG A 63 19.07 -10.24 16.09
CA ARG A 63 19.50 -9.70 17.38
C ARG A 63 19.06 -10.55 18.59
N ALA A 64 18.70 -11.83 18.37
CA ALA A 64 18.25 -12.74 19.44
C ALA A 64 19.28 -12.98 20.57
N GLY A 65 20.56 -12.64 20.35
CA GLY A 65 21.62 -12.73 21.35
C GLY A 65 22.65 -13.84 21.05
N PRO A 66 23.65 -14.01 21.94
CA PRO A 66 24.68 -15.04 21.80
C PRO A 66 24.10 -16.46 21.73
N GLY A 67 24.72 -17.34 20.95
CA GLY A 67 24.29 -18.73 20.79
C GLY A 67 23.17 -18.97 19.77
N PHE A 68 22.61 -17.90 19.19
CA PHE A 68 21.62 -17.97 18.12
C PHE A 68 22.17 -17.55 16.74
N PRO A 69 21.54 -17.96 15.63
CA PRO A 69 21.92 -17.55 14.29
C PRO A 69 21.77 -16.04 14.04
N ARG A 70 22.75 -15.44 13.35
CA ARG A 70 22.76 -14.01 13.00
C ARG A 70 22.08 -13.68 11.67
N ASN A 71 21.58 -14.68 10.96
CA ASN A 71 20.93 -14.53 9.65
C ASN A 71 19.39 -14.68 9.71
N ASN A 72 18.75 -14.60 10.89
CA ASN A 72 17.31 -14.82 11.04
C ASN A 72 16.43 -13.59 10.71
N LEU A 73 16.17 -13.36 9.42
CA LEU A 73 15.16 -12.39 8.96
C LEU A 73 14.01 -13.16 8.29
N THR A 74 12.77 -12.79 8.58
CA THR A 74 11.57 -13.45 8.07
C THR A 74 10.66 -12.41 7.42
N PRO A 75 10.61 -12.29 6.08
CA PRO A 75 9.75 -11.33 5.40
C PRO A 75 8.27 -11.68 5.50
N ARG A 76 7.94 -12.98 5.46
CA ARG A 76 6.57 -13.49 5.55
C ARG A 76 6.32 -14.31 6.83
N GLY A 77 6.19 -13.59 7.95
CA GLY A 77 5.99 -14.19 9.28
C GLY A 77 4.54 -14.21 9.74
N LEU A 78 4.21 -15.21 10.56
CA LEU A 78 3.03 -15.28 11.41
C LEU A 78 3.50 -15.24 12.87
N VAL A 79 3.14 -14.20 13.61
CA VAL A 79 3.41 -14.10 15.06
C VAL A 79 2.19 -14.64 15.80
N LEU A 80 2.37 -15.73 16.53
CA LEU A 80 1.32 -16.45 17.26
C LEU A 80 1.31 -16.00 18.72
N ASN A 81 0.13 -15.66 19.23
CA ASN A 81 -0.09 -15.42 20.66
C ASN A 81 -0.37 -16.77 21.35
N LEU A 82 0.57 -17.24 22.17
CA LEU A 82 0.44 -18.52 22.88
C LEU A 82 -0.15 -18.33 24.29
N GLY A 83 -0.39 -17.08 24.71
CA GLY A 83 -0.86 -16.71 26.04
C GLY A 83 0.27 -16.65 27.08
N GLY A 84 0.02 -15.96 28.20
CA GLY A 84 0.97 -15.86 29.31
C GLY A 84 2.29 -15.16 28.98
N GLY A 85 2.30 -14.31 27.95
CA GLY A 85 3.49 -13.63 27.44
C GLY A 85 4.39 -14.50 26.55
N TYR A 86 3.94 -15.67 26.12
CA TYR A 86 4.67 -16.51 25.17
C TYR A 86 4.22 -16.25 23.74
N TRP A 87 5.20 -16.19 22.84
CA TRP A 87 4.99 -15.89 21.43
C TRP A 87 5.85 -16.80 20.55
N ALA A 88 5.38 -17.08 19.35
CA ALA A 88 6.15 -17.79 18.33
C ALA A 88 6.03 -17.09 16.97
N GLY A 89 7.14 -16.94 16.25
CA GLY A 89 7.17 -16.45 14.89
C GLY A 89 7.32 -17.63 13.93
N PHE A 90 6.36 -17.85 13.04
CA PHE A 90 6.38 -18.90 12.03
C PHE A 90 6.61 -18.31 10.64
N ASP A 91 7.60 -18.84 9.93
CA ASP A 91 7.96 -18.47 8.57
C ASP A 91 7.17 -19.32 7.59
N THR A 92 6.25 -18.68 6.85
CA THR A 92 5.34 -19.37 5.92
C THR A 92 6.03 -19.84 4.64
N ASP A 93 7.15 -19.23 4.26
CA ASP A 93 7.90 -19.60 3.07
C ASP A 93 8.79 -20.80 3.33
N LEU A 94 9.45 -20.86 4.51
CA LEU A 94 10.38 -21.94 4.89
C LEU A 94 9.77 -23.01 5.81
N LEU A 95 8.51 -22.85 6.23
CA LEU A 95 7.81 -23.77 7.14
C LEU A 95 8.59 -24.05 8.43
N ARG A 96 9.17 -22.99 9.01
CA ARG A 96 9.98 -23.06 10.24
C ARG A 96 9.44 -22.13 11.31
N VAL A 97 9.71 -22.46 12.57
CA VAL A 97 9.61 -21.47 13.66
C VAL A 97 10.85 -20.59 13.61
N ALA A 98 10.71 -19.34 13.22
CA ALA A 98 11.79 -18.37 13.20
C ALA A 98 12.30 -18.07 14.62
N ALA A 99 11.39 -17.89 15.59
CA ALA A 99 11.73 -17.72 17.00
C ALA A 99 10.58 -18.10 17.95
N ILE A 100 10.91 -18.45 19.19
CA ILE A 100 9.99 -18.51 20.34
C ILE A 100 10.56 -17.62 21.43
N TRP A 101 9.75 -16.78 22.04
CA TRP A 101 10.20 -15.86 23.08
C TRP A 101 9.14 -15.64 24.15
N ARG A 102 9.59 -15.13 25.30
CA ARG A 102 8.76 -14.70 26.42
C ARG A 102 8.91 -13.21 26.64
N GLY A 103 7.81 -12.47 26.61
CA GLY A 103 7.77 -11.03 26.79
C GLY A 103 6.54 -10.40 26.16
N ASN A 104 6.73 -9.22 25.57
CA ASN A 104 5.74 -8.60 24.70
C ASN A 104 5.79 -9.27 23.32
N ALA A 105 4.86 -8.90 22.43
CA ALA A 105 4.79 -9.43 21.08
C ALA A 105 6.05 -9.07 20.26
N VAL A 106 5.99 -8.01 19.48
CA VAL A 106 7.13 -7.50 18.73
C VAL A 106 7.30 -6.02 19.00
N THR A 107 8.51 -5.51 18.81
CA THR A 107 8.75 -4.07 18.83
C THR A 107 7.90 -3.38 17.74
N PRO A 108 7.34 -2.17 17.99
CA PRO A 108 6.42 -1.49 17.07
C PRO A 108 7.15 -0.80 15.91
N LYS A 109 8.12 -1.50 15.30
CA LYS A 109 9.02 -1.00 14.26
C LYS A 109 8.58 -1.53 12.89
N ALA A 110 7.51 -0.97 12.34
CA ALA A 110 7.03 -1.29 11.00
C ALA A 110 6.53 -0.03 10.29
N LEU A 111 6.19 -0.16 9.00
CA LEU A 111 5.75 0.98 8.21
C LEU A 111 4.56 1.66 8.87
N ALA A 112 3.47 0.93 9.04
CA ALA A 112 2.21 1.51 9.41
C ALA A 112 2.14 1.86 10.91
N PRO A 113 2.62 1.02 11.86
CA PRO A 113 2.80 1.44 13.24
C PRO A 113 3.65 2.71 13.38
N GLY A 114 4.79 2.78 12.67
CA GLY A 114 5.66 3.95 12.75
C GLY A 114 5.03 5.21 12.16
N SER A 115 4.26 5.07 11.08
CA SER A 115 3.65 6.22 10.39
C SER A 115 2.38 6.72 11.10
N TYR A 116 1.55 5.81 11.62
CA TYR A 116 0.20 6.16 12.08
C TYR A 116 0.00 6.13 13.60
N HIS A 117 0.91 5.54 14.39
CA HIS A 117 0.88 5.75 15.85
C HIS A 117 1.53 7.07 16.26
N ALA A 118 2.55 7.53 15.52
CA ALA A 118 3.15 8.84 15.69
C ALA A 118 2.77 9.70 14.48
N ALA A 119 1.61 10.37 14.58
CA ALA A 119 0.99 11.09 13.45
C ALA A 119 1.88 12.16 12.78
N ASP A 120 2.95 12.59 13.45
CA ASP A 120 3.94 13.56 12.97
C ASP A 120 5.20 12.92 12.34
N LYS A 121 5.31 11.58 12.33
CA LYS A 121 6.52 10.86 11.93
C LYS A 121 6.26 9.86 10.83
N LYS A 122 6.73 10.15 9.62
CA LYS A 122 6.79 9.16 8.53
C LYS A 122 7.88 8.11 8.83
N THR A 123 7.55 6.82 8.73
CA THR A 123 8.57 5.77 8.80
C THR A 123 9.53 5.89 7.61
N PRO A 124 10.87 5.81 7.78
CA PRO A 124 11.81 5.79 6.67
C PRO A 124 11.56 4.62 5.70
N GLY A 125 12.15 4.70 4.51
CA GLY A 125 12.17 3.60 3.55
C GLY A 125 13.13 2.48 3.93
N GLY A 126 13.05 1.37 3.22
CA GLY A 126 13.95 0.23 3.35
C GLY A 126 13.46 -0.85 4.31
N GLN A 127 14.35 -1.77 4.64
CA GLN A 127 14.02 -2.95 5.44
C GLN A 127 14.05 -2.70 6.96
N PHE A 128 14.70 -1.63 7.43
CA PHE A 128 15.00 -1.44 8.85
C PHE A 128 14.70 -0.02 9.34
N PRO A 129 14.38 0.15 10.64
CA PRO A 129 14.24 -0.90 11.65
C PRO A 129 12.99 -1.77 11.46
N ALA A 130 13.11 -3.09 11.55
CA ALA A 130 12.00 -4.05 11.41
C ALA A 130 11.49 -4.53 12.78
N PRO A 131 10.31 -5.17 12.86
CA PRO A 131 9.82 -5.74 14.11
C PRO A 131 10.73 -6.85 14.60
N GLU A 132 11.06 -6.82 15.88
CA GLU A 132 11.92 -7.78 16.57
C GLU A 132 11.14 -8.45 17.71
N PRO A 133 11.46 -9.69 18.10
CA PRO A 133 10.98 -10.25 19.37
C PRO A 133 11.23 -9.28 20.53
N ASP A 134 10.17 -8.86 21.22
CA ASP A 134 10.29 -7.94 22.36
C ASP A 134 10.27 -8.71 23.68
N GLY A 135 11.37 -9.41 23.96
CA GLY A 135 11.49 -10.25 25.14
C GLY A 135 12.68 -11.19 25.10
N GLU A 136 12.67 -12.17 26.00
CA GLU A 136 13.69 -13.19 26.10
C GLU A 136 13.46 -14.27 25.03
N VAL A 137 14.39 -14.39 24.08
CA VAL A 137 14.33 -15.43 23.05
C VAL A 137 14.77 -16.77 23.62
N TRP A 138 13.87 -17.75 23.57
CA TRP A 138 14.10 -19.12 24.04
C TRP A 138 14.62 -20.02 22.93
N LEU A 139 14.18 -19.77 21.71
CA LEU A 139 14.55 -20.54 20.54
C LEU A 139 14.61 -19.63 19.32
N ALA A 140 15.60 -19.82 18.46
CA ALA A 140 15.71 -19.14 17.17
C ALA A 140 16.30 -20.08 16.10
N ASN A 141 15.95 -19.83 14.83
CA ASN A 141 16.45 -20.57 13.68
C ASN A 141 17.18 -19.68 12.67
N GLY A 142 18.02 -20.27 11.81
CA GLY A 142 18.58 -19.58 10.64
C GLY A 142 17.64 -19.65 9.44
N ILE A 143 18.15 -19.30 8.25
CA ILE A 143 17.40 -19.36 6.99
C ILE A 143 17.65 -20.72 6.32
N TYR A 144 16.74 -21.65 6.56
CA TYR A 144 16.69 -22.99 5.97
C TYR A 144 15.30 -23.59 6.22
N PRO A 145 14.89 -24.66 5.52
CA PRO A 145 13.57 -25.25 5.71
C PRO A 145 13.41 -25.83 7.12
N GLY A 146 12.26 -25.58 7.76
CA GLY A 146 11.93 -26.17 9.05
C GLY A 146 11.59 -27.66 8.93
N TRP A 147 11.08 -28.07 7.77
CA TRP A 147 10.87 -29.47 7.41
C TRP A 147 11.75 -29.87 6.23
N GLN A 148 12.38 -31.02 6.32
CA GLN A 148 13.27 -31.53 5.27
C GLN A 148 13.04 -33.03 5.06
N THR A 149 13.35 -33.52 3.86
CA THR A 149 13.37 -34.96 3.56
C THR A 149 14.81 -35.44 3.39
N GLY A 150 15.06 -36.72 3.60
CA GLY A 150 16.35 -37.34 3.28
C GLY A 150 17.15 -37.84 4.48
N ARG A 151 18.40 -38.26 4.22
CA ARG A 151 19.24 -38.96 5.22
C ARG A 151 19.99 -38.03 6.17
N ARG A 152 20.21 -36.78 5.78
CA ARG A 152 20.98 -35.78 6.55
C ARG A 152 20.23 -34.45 6.56
N LEU A 153 20.34 -33.74 7.68
CA LEU A 153 19.87 -32.38 7.82
C LEU A 153 20.82 -31.41 7.08
N SER A 154 20.26 -30.41 6.39
CA SER A 154 21.00 -29.26 5.84
C SER A 154 20.55 -27.98 6.54
N LEU A 155 21.46 -27.03 6.70
CA LEU A 155 21.19 -25.69 7.22
C LEU A 155 21.36 -24.62 6.14
N ASP A 156 21.16 -25.01 4.88
CA ASP A 156 21.21 -24.14 3.72
C ASP A 156 19.80 -23.76 3.25
N ASP A 157 19.68 -22.58 2.62
CA ASP A 157 18.45 -22.15 1.96
C ASP A 157 18.39 -22.76 0.54
N PRO A 158 17.46 -23.69 0.24
CA PRO A 158 17.37 -24.35 -1.06
C PRO A 158 16.71 -23.47 -2.13
N ARG A 159 16.15 -22.32 -1.75
CA ARG A 159 15.43 -21.45 -2.69
C ARG A 159 16.40 -20.68 -3.57
N GLU A 160 16.01 -20.48 -4.82
CA GLU A 160 16.76 -19.68 -5.78
C GLU A 160 17.11 -18.29 -5.20
N PRO A 161 18.37 -17.83 -5.32
CA PRO A 161 18.74 -16.48 -4.93
C PRO A 161 17.93 -15.41 -5.68
N ALA A 162 17.68 -14.28 -5.03
CA ALA A 162 17.15 -13.11 -5.71
C ALA A 162 18.27 -12.39 -6.51
N PRO A 163 17.93 -11.37 -7.35
CA PRO A 163 18.95 -10.59 -8.06
C PRO A 163 20.05 -10.02 -7.15
N SER A 164 19.71 -9.52 -5.96
CA SER A 164 20.68 -9.33 -4.88
C SER A 164 20.86 -10.64 -4.11
N PRO A 165 22.06 -11.25 -4.09
CA PRO A 165 22.29 -12.54 -3.40
C PRO A 165 21.97 -12.53 -1.90
N GLU A 166 22.16 -11.38 -1.25
CA GLU A 166 21.87 -11.13 0.16
C GLU A 166 20.37 -10.94 0.47
N GLU A 167 19.51 -10.84 -0.56
CA GLU A 167 18.06 -10.80 -0.36
C GLU A 167 17.51 -12.19 -0.03
N ILE A 168 16.68 -12.23 1.01
CA ILE A 168 16.21 -13.47 1.64
C ILE A 168 14.70 -13.71 1.42
N GLY A 169 13.98 -12.70 0.94
CA GLY A 169 12.62 -12.73 0.43
C GLY A 169 12.52 -13.42 -0.92
N ARG A 170 12.91 -14.69 -0.97
CA ARG A 170 13.03 -15.50 -2.21
C ARG A 170 11.70 -16.14 -2.65
N GLY A 171 10.67 -16.06 -1.82
CA GLY A 171 9.39 -16.76 -2.00
C GLY A 171 9.34 -18.13 -1.29
N PRO A 172 8.31 -18.94 -1.55
CA PRO A 172 8.10 -20.20 -0.86
C PRO A 172 9.08 -21.28 -1.28
N LEU A 173 9.16 -22.33 -0.46
CA LEU A 173 9.78 -23.59 -0.86
C LEU A 173 9.13 -24.18 -2.11
N PRO A 174 9.89 -24.95 -2.92
CA PRO A 174 9.30 -25.80 -3.94
C PRO A 174 8.25 -26.74 -3.34
N GLU A 175 7.09 -26.85 -3.98
CA GLU A 175 5.93 -27.59 -3.45
C GLU A 175 6.24 -29.04 -3.01
N PRO A 176 7.09 -29.84 -3.70
CA PRO A 176 7.47 -31.17 -3.23
C PRO A 176 8.19 -31.20 -1.88
N MET A 177 8.83 -30.10 -1.47
CA MET A 177 9.44 -29.95 -0.14
C MET A 177 8.39 -29.60 0.92
N GLY A 178 7.42 -28.77 0.55
CA GLY A 178 6.31 -28.39 1.41
C GLY A 178 5.65 -27.10 0.97
N ARG A 179 4.45 -26.84 1.50
CA ARG A 179 3.67 -25.62 1.26
C ARG A 179 2.78 -25.30 2.44
N PHE A 180 2.77 -24.02 2.85
CA PHE A 180 1.82 -23.52 3.84
C PHE A 180 0.40 -23.49 3.28
N LYS A 181 -0.60 -23.92 4.05
CA LYS A 181 -2.00 -23.98 3.59
C LYS A 181 -2.86 -22.97 4.34
N ALA A 182 -2.92 -23.02 5.67
CA ALA A 182 -3.86 -22.20 6.41
C ALA A 182 -3.46 -22.00 7.88
N VAL A 183 -4.01 -20.94 8.45
CA VAL A 183 -4.22 -20.78 9.90
C VAL A 183 -5.69 -21.07 10.19
N ARG A 184 -5.96 -22.04 11.05
CA ARG A 184 -7.31 -22.34 11.54
C ARG A 184 -7.46 -21.83 12.97
N LEU A 185 -8.46 -20.99 13.20
CA LEU A 185 -8.86 -20.55 14.52
C LEU A 185 -9.62 -21.67 15.23
N VAL A 186 -9.13 -22.04 16.41
CA VAL A 186 -9.73 -23.09 17.22
C VAL A 186 -9.94 -22.58 18.65
N ARG A 187 -10.76 -23.29 19.42
CA ARG A 187 -10.81 -23.07 20.87
C ARG A 187 -9.40 -23.24 21.47
N GLY A 188 -8.89 -22.19 22.11
CA GLY A 188 -7.58 -22.21 22.76
C GLY A 188 -6.37 -21.85 21.88
N GLY A 189 -6.57 -21.29 20.67
CA GLY A 189 -5.47 -20.71 19.88
C GLY A 189 -5.65 -20.90 18.38
N VAL A 190 -4.55 -21.23 17.69
CA VAL A 190 -4.54 -21.52 16.25
C VAL A 190 -3.88 -22.86 15.93
N VAL A 191 -4.37 -23.51 14.88
CA VAL A 191 -3.71 -24.66 14.25
C VAL A 191 -3.15 -24.21 12.91
N LEU A 192 -1.85 -24.44 12.71
CA LEU A 192 -1.20 -24.26 11.42
C LEU A 192 -1.39 -25.52 10.57
N GLU A 193 -1.78 -25.35 9.32
CA GLU A 193 -1.98 -26.43 8.35
C GLU A 193 -1.01 -26.23 7.18
N TYR A 194 -0.20 -27.24 6.88
CA TYR A 194 0.77 -27.20 5.79
C TYR A 194 1.14 -28.61 5.32
N THR A 195 1.97 -28.70 4.28
CA THR A 195 2.57 -29.97 3.82
C THR A 195 4.08 -29.96 4.03
N ALA A 196 4.66 -31.10 4.33
CA ALA A 196 6.09 -31.31 4.49
C ALA A 196 6.50 -32.64 3.84
N GLY A 197 7.33 -32.58 2.81
CA GLY A 197 7.78 -33.79 2.08
C GLY A 197 6.64 -34.63 1.48
N GLY A 198 5.50 -34.00 1.18
CA GLY A 198 4.26 -34.64 0.71
C GLY A 198 3.30 -35.11 1.81
N ALA A 199 3.70 -35.10 3.09
CA ALA A 199 2.81 -35.41 4.20
C ALA A 199 2.04 -34.18 4.66
N ASP A 200 0.76 -34.33 4.99
CA ASP A 200 -0.03 -33.28 5.66
C ASP A 200 0.44 -33.10 7.10
N VAL A 201 0.61 -31.86 7.53
CA VAL A 201 0.99 -31.50 8.90
C VAL A 201 -0.05 -30.55 9.47
N ARG A 202 -0.55 -30.89 10.66
CA ARG A 202 -1.29 -29.97 11.53
C ARG A 202 -0.45 -29.72 12.77
N GLU A 203 -0.15 -28.47 13.04
CA GLU A 203 0.68 -28.05 14.17
C GLU A 203 -0.11 -27.12 15.09
N TRP A 204 -0.12 -27.44 16.38
CA TRP A 204 -0.70 -26.62 17.42
C TRP A 204 0.37 -26.24 18.44
N MET A 205 0.66 -24.94 18.54
CA MET A 205 1.57 -24.41 19.54
C MET A 205 0.75 -23.83 20.70
N THR A 206 1.13 -24.16 21.92
CA THR A 206 0.42 -23.71 23.12
C THR A 206 1.38 -23.53 24.28
N ARG A 207 0.94 -22.80 25.29
CA ARG A 207 1.65 -22.72 26.56
C ARG A 207 1.58 -24.07 27.28
N SER A 208 2.69 -24.51 27.85
CA SER A 208 2.71 -25.68 28.74
C SER A 208 1.95 -25.38 30.04
N GLU A 209 1.50 -26.43 30.75
CA GLU A 209 0.93 -26.29 32.10
C GLU A 209 1.95 -25.69 33.09
N GLY A 210 3.25 -25.90 32.85
CA GLY A 210 4.35 -25.23 33.56
C GLY A 210 4.80 -23.91 32.92
N ASN A 211 6.03 -23.50 33.21
CA ASN A 211 6.71 -22.43 32.49
C ASN A 211 7.30 -22.98 31.19
N GLY A 212 6.54 -22.89 30.10
CA GLY A 212 7.06 -23.25 28.79
C GLY A 212 6.09 -23.23 27.64
N VAL A 213 6.56 -23.73 26.50
CA VAL A 213 5.83 -23.83 25.24
C VAL A 213 5.83 -25.30 24.80
N GLU A 214 4.70 -25.75 24.26
CA GLU A 214 4.55 -27.07 23.66
C GLU A 214 4.17 -26.89 22.18
N ARG A 215 4.80 -27.68 21.31
CA ARG A 215 4.44 -27.82 19.89
C ARG A 215 3.90 -29.22 19.68
N HIS A 216 2.63 -29.35 19.34
CA HIS A 216 1.95 -30.62 19.07
C HIS A 216 1.74 -30.78 17.57
N PHE A 217 2.02 -31.98 17.05
CA PHE A 217 1.96 -32.30 15.64
C PHE A 217 1.03 -33.47 15.40
N ARG A 218 0.25 -33.38 14.32
CA ARG A 218 -0.32 -34.54 13.63
C ARG A 218 0.26 -34.57 12.22
N ILE A 219 0.94 -35.66 11.88
CA ILE A 219 1.55 -35.86 10.56
C ILE A 219 0.82 -37.00 9.86
N GLY A 220 0.36 -36.76 8.63
CA GLY A 220 -0.19 -37.79 7.77
C GLY A 220 0.89 -38.76 7.30
N ARG A 221 0.49 -39.82 6.60
CA ARG A 221 1.39 -40.83 6.04
C ARG A 221 2.63 -40.21 5.37
N SER A 222 3.81 -40.77 5.65
CA SER A 222 5.05 -40.41 4.96
C SER A 222 5.81 -41.66 4.53
N THR A 223 6.13 -41.76 3.24
CA THR A 223 6.98 -42.83 2.69
C THR A 223 8.47 -42.53 2.81
N LYS A 224 8.82 -41.31 3.26
CA LYS A 224 10.20 -40.83 3.40
C LYS A 224 10.50 -40.45 4.84
N PRO A 225 11.77 -40.57 5.30
CA PRO A 225 12.15 -39.97 6.57
C PRO A 225 12.03 -38.45 6.48
N LEU A 226 11.46 -37.85 7.51
CA LEU A 226 11.31 -36.40 7.66
C LEU A 226 12.22 -35.91 8.78
N TRP A 227 12.76 -34.71 8.60
CA TRP A 227 13.42 -33.93 9.64
C TRP A 227 12.55 -32.72 9.96
N LEU A 228 12.31 -32.49 11.26
CA LEU A 228 11.78 -31.24 11.79
C LEU A 228 12.89 -30.53 12.54
N VAL A 229 13.30 -29.36 12.08
CA VAL A 229 14.20 -28.49 12.84
C VAL A 229 13.40 -27.81 13.94
N LEU A 230 13.76 -28.09 15.19
CA LEU A 230 13.22 -27.36 16.33
C LEU A 230 13.95 -26.03 16.44
N GLY A 231 15.29 -26.05 16.48
CA GLY A 231 16.13 -24.85 16.37
C GLY A 231 17.26 -24.78 17.38
N PHE A 232 17.92 -23.62 17.44
CA PHE A 232 18.90 -23.31 18.47
C PHE A 232 18.16 -22.85 19.71
N LYS A 233 18.54 -23.35 20.88
CA LYS A 233 17.89 -23.03 22.16
C LYS A 233 18.78 -22.14 23.02
N ALA A 234 18.16 -21.33 23.87
CA ALA A 234 18.86 -20.67 24.97
C ALA A 234 19.51 -21.69 25.90
N LYS A 235 20.53 -21.26 26.65
CA LYS A 235 21.29 -22.12 27.56
C LYS A 235 20.38 -22.83 28.57
N ASP A 236 19.45 -22.07 29.15
CA ASP A 236 18.59 -22.51 30.26
C ASP A 236 17.24 -23.09 29.81
N VAL A 237 17.02 -23.23 28.50
CA VAL A 237 15.84 -23.91 27.96
C VAL A 237 16.14 -25.39 27.78
N ALA A 238 15.32 -26.29 28.31
CA ALA A 238 15.38 -27.72 28.03
C ALA A 238 14.35 -28.11 26.95
N ILE A 239 14.66 -29.16 26.19
CA ILE A 239 13.77 -29.72 25.16
C ILE A 239 13.44 -31.17 25.54
N SER A 240 12.16 -31.53 25.48
CA SER A 240 11.71 -32.92 25.55
C SER A 240 10.85 -33.28 24.34
N LEU A 241 10.81 -34.57 24.04
CA LEU A 241 10.00 -35.15 22.96
C LEU A 241 9.08 -36.22 23.56
N SER A 242 7.81 -36.17 23.16
CA SER A 242 6.83 -37.19 23.55
C SER A 242 7.17 -38.56 22.94
N ARG A 243 6.81 -39.65 23.62
CA ARG A 243 6.85 -41.00 23.03
C ARG A 243 5.67 -41.21 22.06
N VAL A 244 5.93 -41.87 20.94
CA VAL A 244 4.90 -42.27 19.97
C VAL A 244 4.82 -43.80 19.91
N PRO A 245 3.64 -44.42 20.04
CA PRO A 245 3.49 -45.86 19.86
C PRO A 245 3.80 -46.28 18.42
N GLY A 246 4.60 -47.35 18.24
CA GLY A 246 4.87 -47.95 16.93
C GLY A 246 5.80 -47.16 15.99
N VAL A 247 6.07 -45.89 16.28
CA VAL A 247 6.97 -45.02 15.53
C VAL A 247 7.94 -44.39 16.52
N SER A 248 9.23 -44.36 16.23
CA SER A 248 10.22 -43.76 17.15
C SER A 248 10.79 -42.48 16.57
N PRO A 249 10.10 -41.32 16.69
CA PRO A 249 10.75 -40.03 16.46
C PRO A 249 11.94 -39.88 17.41
N VAL A 250 13.09 -39.50 16.86
CA VAL A 250 14.34 -39.36 17.63
C VAL A 250 14.71 -37.89 17.71
N LEU A 251 14.92 -37.39 18.93
CA LEU A 251 15.50 -36.07 19.16
C LEU A 251 17.02 -36.16 18.95
N GLU A 252 17.54 -35.39 18.00
CA GLU A 252 18.95 -35.37 17.64
C GLU A 252 19.49 -33.94 17.71
N THR A 253 20.78 -33.81 18.02
CA THR A 253 21.53 -32.56 17.89
C THR A 253 22.48 -32.67 16.70
N VAL A 254 22.49 -31.64 15.86
CA VAL A 254 23.41 -31.54 14.74
C VAL A 254 24.42 -30.44 15.04
N SER A 255 25.71 -30.80 15.10
CA SER A 255 26.80 -29.84 15.28
C SER A 255 26.96 -28.98 14.02
N VAL A 256 27.07 -27.67 14.20
CA VAL A 256 27.40 -26.75 13.10
C VAL A 256 28.91 -26.82 12.86
N ALA A 257 29.38 -27.73 12.00
CA ALA A 257 30.81 -27.84 11.71
C ALA A 257 31.23 -26.84 10.59
N GLY A 258 32.01 -25.81 10.96
CA GLY A 258 33.03 -25.21 10.07
C GLY A 258 32.68 -23.93 9.29
N ARG A 259 32.93 -22.76 9.91
CA ARG A 259 33.79 -21.70 9.32
C ARG A 259 34.86 -21.33 10.35
N ALA A 260 35.79 -22.25 10.57
CA ALA A 260 36.85 -22.06 11.54
C ALA A 260 37.84 -21.00 11.07
N SER A 261 38.00 -19.93 11.84
CA SER A 261 39.34 -19.40 12.13
C SER A 261 39.50 -19.41 13.64
N ALA A 262 40.41 -20.26 14.11
CA ALA A 262 40.69 -20.45 15.52
C ALA A 262 41.14 -19.14 16.18
N ARG A 263 40.24 -18.55 16.97
CA ARG A 263 40.53 -17.83 18.22
C ARG A 263 39.21 -17.65 18.95
N GLU A 264 39.23 -18.01 20.22
CA GLU A 264 38.13 -17.98 21.18
C GLU A 264 37.21 -16.77 20.99
N SER A 265 35.97 -17.04 20.57
CA SER A 265 34.88 -16.09 20.65
C SER A 265 33.62 -16.86 21.02
N SER A 266 33.03 -16.54 22.16
CA SER A 266 31.77 -17.06 22.71
C SER A 266 30.53 -16.67 21.87
N THR A 267 30.69 -16.53 20.56
CA THR A 267 29.72 -15.95 19.64
C THR A 267 29.18 -16.91 18.58
N GLU A 268 29.68 -18.15 18.50
CA GLU A 268 29.14 -19.15 17.58
C GLU A 268 27.79 -19.72 18.06
N PRO A 269 26.86 -20.06 17.14
CA PRO A 269 25.62 -20.73 17.50
C PRO A 269 25.88 -22.08 18.19
N GLY A 270 25.01 -22.46 19.14
CA GLY A 270 25.05 -23.79 19.76
C GLY A 270 24.70 -24.92 18.77
N PRO A 271 24.57 -26.19 19.19
CA PRO A 271 24.03 -27.22 18.30
C PRO A 271 22.56 -26.93 17.96
N VAL A 272 22.15 -27.27 16.74
CA VAL A 272 20.74 -27.20 16.34
C VAL A 272 20.02 -28.48 16.78
N TRP A 273 18.83 -28.33 17.34
CA TRP A 273 17.99 -29.44 17.75
C TRP A 273 16.99 -29.78 16.65
N ALA A 274 16.88 -31.07 16.33
CA ALA A 274 15.98 -31.57 15.31
C ALA A 274 15.32 -32.89 15.72
N VAL A 275 14.16 -33.18 15.15
CA VAL A 275 13.46 -34.45 15.32
C VAL A 275 13.52 -35.21 14.00
N ARG A 276 14.04 -36.42 14.05
CA ARG A 276 13.99 -37.36 12.92
C ARG A 276 12.74 -38.22 13.05
N VAL A 277 11.83 -38.10 12.09
CA VAL A 277 10.60 -38.89 12.00
C VAL A 277 10.78 -39.97 10.94
N PRO A 278 10.75 -41.27 11.29
CA PRO A 278 10.87 -42.33 10.30
C PRO A 278 9.62 -42.41 9.41
N PRO A 279 9.73 -43.07 8.23
CA PRO A 279 8.56 -43.40 7.42
C PRO A 279 7.51 -44.15 8.24
N HIS A 280 6.25 -43.91 7.94
CA HIS A 280 5.10 -44.50 8.62
C HIS A 280 3.88 -44.51 7.70
N ASP A 281 3.09 -45.58 7.79
CA ASP A 281 1.94 -45.79 6.91
C ASP A 281 0.64 -45.14 7.44
N GLU A 282 0.55 -44.93 8.76
CA GLU A 282 -0.60 -44.35 9.45
C GLU A 282 -0.27 -42.98 10.08
N PRO A 283 -1.21 -42.02 10.14
CA PRO A 283 -0.95 -40.72 10.76
C PRO A 283 -0.46 -40.83 12.20
N ILE A 284 0.61 -40.10 12.53
CA ILE A 284 1.19 -40.08 13.88
C ILE A 284 0.93 -38.76 14.59
N GLN A 285 1.00 -38.80 15.92
CA GLN A 285 0.97 -37.61 16.78
C GLN A 285 2.16 -37.60 17.74
N PHE A 286 2.81 -36.45 17.86
CA PHE A 286 3.85 -36.22 18.87
C PHE A 286 3.88 -34.75 19.28
N GLY A 287 4.50 -34.47 20.43
CA GLY A 287 4.75 -33.14 20.94
C GLY A 287 6.21 -32.92 21.29
N ALA A 288 6.68 -31.69 21.14
CA ALA A 288 7.96 -31.20 21.65
C ALA A 288 7.70 -30.09 22.66
N ALA A 289 8.35 -30.14 23.83
CA ALA A 289 8.19 -29.14 24.87
C ALA A 289 9.50 -28.38 25.12
N PHE A 290 9.37 -27.09 25.41
CA PHE A 290 10.45 -26.14 25.69
C PHE A 290 10.17 -25.51 27.04
N THR A 291 11.05 -25.69 28.02
CA THR A 291 10.82 -25.25 29.41
C THR A 291 12.06 -24.62 30.00
N ASP A 292 11.90 -23.69 30.94
CA ASP A 292 12.99 -22.99 31.65
C ASP A 292 13.66 -23.81 32.77
N CYS A 293 13.30 -25.09 32.90
CA CYS A 293 13.87 -25.99 33.90
C CYS A 293 15.03 -26.84 33.34
N ARG A 294 15.93 -27.30 34.23
CA ARG A 294 17.11 -28.11 33.87
C ARG A 294 16.79 -29.41 33.13
N THR A 295 15.56 -29.94 33.26
CA THR A 295 15.12 -31.17 32.60
C THR A 295 13.67 -31.01 32.19
N ALA A 296 13.41 -30.92 30.89
CA ALA A 296 12.07 -30.75 30.36
C ALA A 296 11.21 -32.00 30.68
N PRO A 297 10.03 -31.83 31.30
CA PRO A 297 9.14 -32.96 31.58
C PRO A 297 8.72 -33.63 30.26
N THR A 298 8.54 -34.94 30.27
CA THR A 298 7.99 -35.63 29.09
C THR A 298 6.53 -35.22 28.95
N VAL A 299 6.19 -34.60 27.82
CA VAL A 299 4.82 -34.19 27.52
C VAL A 299 4.14 -35.29 26.71
N SER A 300 2.87 -35.60 27.05
CA SER A 300 2.06 -36.54 26.26
C SER A 300 1.58 -35.86 24.98
N PRO A 301 1.56 -36.55 23.82
CA PRO A 301 0.99 -35.98 22.61
C PRO A 301 -0.46 -35.57 22.86
N ARG A 302 -0.82 -34.32 22.56
CA ARG A 302 -2.20 -33.85 22.66
C ARG A 302 -2.91 -34.01 21.31
N THR A 303 -4.20 -34.31 21.36
CA THR A 303 -5.04 -34.30 20.16
C THR A 303 -5.12 -32.87 19.63
N ILE A 304 -4.84 -32.69 18.34
CA ILE A 304 -4.95 -31.37 17.69
C ILE A 304 -6.42 -30.91 17.69
N PRO A 305 -6.74 -29.73 18.24
CA PRO A 305 -8.10 -29.24 18.29
C PRO A 305 -8.74 -29.10 16.91
N THR A 306 -10.05 -29.33 16.87
CA THR A 306 -10.90 -29.11 15.68
C THR A 306 -12.11 -28.24 16.01
N GLU A 307 -12.39 -28.01 17.28
CA GLU A 307 -13.50 -27.17 17.72
C GLU A 307 -13.24 -25.71 17.32
N THR A 308 -14.21 -25.10 16.63
CA THR A 308 -14.13 -23.70 16.21
C THR A 308 -14.08 -22.77 17.42
N SER A 309 -13.42 -21.63 17.27
CA SER A 309 -13.47 -20.57 18.29
C SER A 309 -14.89 -20.03 18.44
N THR A 310 -15.20 -19.46 19.60
CA THR A 310 -16.41 -18.65 19.78
C THR A 310 -16.27 -17.32 19.03
N PRO A 311 -17.37 -16.73 18.54
CA PRO A 311 -17.36 -15.39 17.94
C PRO A 311 -16.70 -14.38 18.87
N ARG A 312 -15.78 -13.58 18.34
CA ARG A 312 -15.00 -12.56 19.06
C ARG A 312 -15.70 -11.20 19.03
N TRP A 313 -16.46 -10.94 17.98
CA TRP A 313 -17.09 -9.66 17.68
C TRP A 313 -18.59 -9.86 17.39
N PRO A 314 -19.38 -10.23 18.42
CA PRO A 314 -20.82 -10.40 18.26
C PRO A 314 -21.58 -9.08 18.06
N GLN A 315 -20.96 -7.93 18.33
CA GLN A 315 -21.58 -6.61 18.19
C GLN A 315 -21.50 -6.09 16.74
N GLU A 316 -22.44 -5.22 16.37
CA GLU A 316 -22.36 -4.39 15.17
C GLU A 316 -22.23 -2.91 15.56
N ALA A 317 -21.41 -2.16 14.83
CA ALA A 317 -21.40 -0.70 14.90
C ALA A 317 -22.37 -0.13 13.84
N THR A 318 -23.03 0.98 14.15
CA THR A 318 -23.99 1.61 13.23
C THR A 318 -23.58 3.04 12.90
N THR A 319 -23.64 3.39 11.62
CA THR A 319 -23.39 4.75 11.12
C THR A 319 -24.45 5.17 10.11
N LYS A 320 -24.29 6.34 9.50
CA LYS A 320 -25.25 6.91 8.55
C LYS A 320 -24.60 7.36 7.25
N ILE A 321 -25.40 7.41 6.19
CA ILE A 321 -25.07 7.99 4.90
C ILE A 321 -25.60 9.43 4.86
N THR A 322 -24.72 10.38 4.58
CA THR A 322 -25.07 11.77 4.28
C THR A 322 -25.14 11.95 2.77
N ARG A 323 -26.35 12.05 2.22
CA ARG A 323 -26.54 12.25 0.78
C ARG A 323 -26.24 13.69 0.36
N SER A 324 -25.54 13.86 -0.76
CA SER A 324 -25.34 15.19 -1.33
C SER A 324 -26.64 15.77 -1.88
N THR A 325 -26.83 17.07 -1.64
CA THR A 325 -27.95 17.90 -2.12
C THR A 325 -27.65 18.59 -3.46
N ALA A 326 -26.43 18.41 -4.00
CA ALA A 326 -26.06 18.92 -5.32
C ALA A 326 -26.96 18.33 -6.41
N LYS A 327 -27.13 19.10 -7.50
CA LYS A 327 -28.03 18.75 -8.62
C LYS A 327 -27.29 18.23 -9.85
N ASP A 328 -25.96 18.10 -9.77
CA ASP A 328 -25.14 17.58 -10.85
C ASP A 328 -25.52 16.14 -11.21
N ALA A 329 -25.19 15.71 -12.43
CA ALA A 329 -25.39 14.33 -12.88
C ALA A 329 -24.73 13.31 -11.94
N TYR A 330 -23.54 13.63 -11.43
CA TYR A 330 -22.78 12.77 -10.52
C TYR A 330 -22.47 13.53 -9.24
N VAL A 331 -22.97 13.02 -8.13
CA VAL A 331 -22.77 13.61 -6.79
C VAL A 331 -22.13 12.59 -5.87
N VAL A 332 -21.41 13.06 -4.85
CA VAL A 332 -20.75 12.19 -3.88
C VAL A 332 -21.55 12.21 -2.58
N ASP A 333 -22.08 11.05 -2.18
CA ASP A 333 -22.62 10.84 -0.84
C ASP A 333 -21.48 10.44 0.11
N ASP A 334 -21.50 10.96 1.33
CA ASP A 334 -20.56 10.57 2.39
C ASP A 334 -21.12 9.40 3.22
N ILE A 335 -20.30 8.39 3.47
CA ILE A 335 -20.66 7.24 4.30
C ILE A 335 -19.78 7.28 5.53
N ALA A 336 -20.38 7.57 6.68
CA ALA A 336 -19.64 7.71 7.92
C ALA A 336 -18.96 6.39 8.31
N LEU A 337 -17.66 6.45 8.61
CA LEU A 337 -16.89 5.34 9.14
C LEU A 337 -17.27 5.10 10.62
N PRO A 338 -17.24 3.85 11.12
CA PRO A 338 -17.60 3.52 12.50
C PRO A 338 -16.44 3.85 13.45
N LEU A 339 -16.12 5.14 13.58
CA LEU A 339 -15.00 5.60 14.39
C LEU A 339 -15.23 5.37 15.90
N ASP A 340 -16.46 5.50 16.38
CA ASP A 340 -16.83 5.16 17.76
C ASP A 340 -17.30 3.70 17.85
N ASN A 341 -16.43 2.76 17.46
CA ASN A 341 -16.73 1.32 17.55
C ASN A 341 -16.29 0.74 18.91
N PRO A 342 -16.97 -0.30 19.42
CA PRO A 342 -16.69 -0.86 20.75
C PRO A 342 -15.29 -1.45 20.91
N TRP A 343 -14.60 -1.74 19.81
CA TRP A 343 -13.25 -2.30 19.79
C TRP A 343 -12.16 -1.22 19.71
N LYS A 344 -12.53 0.07 19.62
CA LYS A 344 -11.62 1.20 19.45
C LYS A 344 -10.63 0.98 18.30
N ARG A 345 -11.05 0.28 17.24
CA ARG A 345 -10.24 0.05 16.05
C ARG A 345 -10.28 1.26 15.14
N ASN A 346 -9.14 1.68 14.63
CA ASN A 346 -9.12 2.68 13.57
C ASN A 346 -9.62 2.03 12.26
N VAL A 347 -10.34 2.79 11.44
CA VAL A 347 -10.96 2.29 10.20
C VAL A 347 -10.40 3.04 9.01
N ARG A 348 -9.19 2.67 8.59
CA ARG A 348 -8.54 3.19 7.38
C ARG A 348 -8.76 2.23 6.22
N LEU A 349 -9.93 2.32 5.58
CA LEU A 349 -10.27 1.44 4.46
C LEU A 349 -9.37 1.69 3.25
N GLY A 350 -8.65 0.65 2.81
CA GLY A 350 -7.87 0.67 1.58
C GLY A 350 -8.71 0.36 0.33
N ASP A 351 -9.74 -0.49 0.47
CA ASP A 351 -10.61 -0.94 -0.62
C ASP A 351 -11.99 -1.38 -0.11
N ILE A 352 -12.95 -1.42 -1.02
CA ILE A 352 -14.30 -1.97 -0.82
C ILE A 352 -14.72 -2.77 -2.06
N GLN A 353 -15.16 -4.00 -1.85
CA GLN A 353 -15.75 -4.87 -2.88
C GLN A 353 -17.11 -5.40 -2.39
N PHE A 354 -17.88 -6.05 -3.26
CA PHE A 354 -19.26 -6.41 -2.93
C PHE A 354 -19.58 -7.88 -3.15
N LEU A 355 -20.35 -8.44 -2.22
CA LEU A 355 -21.10 -9.69 -2.40
C LEU A 355 -22.32 -9.45 -3.31
N ARG A 356 -22.94 -10.51 -3.81
CA ARG A 356 -24.08 -10.41 -4.75
C ARG A 356 -25.29 -9.66 -4.17
N ASP A 357 -25.50 -9.74 -2.86
CA ASP A 357 -26.59 -9.06 -2.14
C ASP A 357 -26.34 -7.55 -1.93
N GLY A 358 -25.16 -7.05 -2.33
CA GLY A 358 -24.76 -5.67 -2.13
C GLY A 358 -24.17 -5.35 -0.75
N THR A 359 -23.91 -6.37 0.07
CA THR A 359 -23.06 -6.24 1.26
C THR A 359 -21.65 -5.87 0.83
N GLY A 360 -21.13 -4.76 1.37
CA GLY A 360 -19.75 -4.36 1.17
C GLY A 360 -18.80 -5.18 2.04
N VAL A 361 -17.63 -5.50 1.50
CA VAL A 361 -16.50 -6.06 2.23
C VAL A 361 -15.39 -5.02 2.15
N GLY A 362 -14.98 -4.46 3.29
CA GLY A 362 -13.94 -3.46 3.39
C GLY A 362 -12.69 -3.99 4.08
N VAL A 363 -11.51 -3.70 3.55
CA VAL A 363 -10.22 -4.03 4.19
C VAL A 363 -9.53 -2.77 4.69
N THR A 364 -8.95 -2.83 5.88
CA THR A 364 -8.19 -1.71 6.46
C THR A 364 -6.68 -1.96 6.40
N LEU A 365 -5.90 -0.88 6.28
CA LEU A 365 -4.43 -0.95 6.44
C LEU A 365 -4.03 -1.58 7.78
N ASP A 366 -4.85 -1.36 8.81
CA ASP A 366 -4.71 -1.89 10.16
C ASP A 366 -4.79 -3.43 10.24
N GLY A 367 -5.15 -4.11 9.16
CA GLY A 367 -5.18 -5.57 9.07
C GLY A 367 -6.54 -6.20 9.35
N ASP A 368 -7.61 -5.39 9.35
CA ASP A 368 -8.98 -5.83 9.62
C ASP A 368 -9.82 -5.95 8.34
N VAL A 369 -10.80 -6.85 8.36
CA VAL A 369 -11.84 -6.96 7.33
C VAL A 369 -13.21 -6.75 7.95
N TRP A 370 -14.05 -5.95 7.29
CA TRP A 370 -15.37 -5.54 7.75
C TRP A 370 -16.45 -5.93 6.74
N LEU A 371 -17.56 -6.47 7.23
CA LEU A 371 -18.82 -6.57 6.49
C LEU A 371 -19.65 -5.30 6.73
N ILE A 372 -20.13 -4.70 5.64
CA ILE A 372 -20.74 -3.37 5.61
C ILE A 372 -22.11 -3.49 4.93
N ARG A 373 -23.17 -3.53 5.74
CA ARG A 373 -24.56 -3.72 5.28
C ARG A 373 -25.34 -2.41 5.27
N GLY A 374 -26.41 -2.37 4.48
CA GLY A 374 -27.32 -1.22 4.40
C GLY A 374 -26.87 -0.09 3.46
N LEU A 375 -25.78 -0.28 2.71
CA LEU A 375 -25.23 0.75 1.82
C LEU A 375 -26.20 1.23 0.73
N HIS A 376 -27.10 0.36 0.28
CA HIS A 376 -28.13 0.65 -0.74
C HIS A 376 -29.53 0.86 -0.14
N GLU A 377 -29.69 0.75 1.18
CA GLU A 377 -30.99 0.88 1.84
C GLU A 377 -31.45 2.36 1.85
N PRO A 378 -32.73 2.66 1.57
CA PRO A 378 -33.25 4.03 1.54
C PRO A 378 -33.11 4.79 2.86
N GLY A 379 -33.14 4.07 4.00
CA GLY A 379 -33.02 4.65 5.34
C GLY A 379 -31.63 5.19 5.67
N GLY A 380 -30.62 4.92 4.84
CA GLY A 380 -29.26 5.46 4.98
C GLY A 380 -28.52 5.01 6.25
N THR A 381 -28.99 3.95 6.92
CA THR A 381 -28.30 3.35 8.06
C THR A 381 -27.33 2.30 7.58
N VAL A 382 -26.09 2.36 8.05
CA VAL A 382 -25.02 1.41 7.68
C VAL A 382 -24.62 0.61 8.91
N ARG A 383 -24.56 -0.70 8.77
CA ARG A 383 -24.21 -1.65 9.84
C ARG A 383 -22.87 -2.28 9.53
N TRP A 384 -21.97 -2.25 10.50
CA TRP A 384 -20.58 -2.68 10.37
C TRP A 384 -20.29 -3.81 11.33
N ARG A 385 -19.78 -4.92 10.80
CA ARG A 385 -19.35 -6.07 11.60
C ARG A 385 -17.94 -6.49 11.20
N ARG A 386 -17.08 -6.77 12.19
CA ARG A 386 -15.74 -7.32 11.91
C ARG A 386 -15.86 -8.76 11.45
N PHE A 387 -15.06 -9.12 10.45
CA PHE A 387 -15.01 -10.45 9.85
C PHE A 387 -13.68 -11.15 10.11
N ALA A 388 -12.57 -10.40 10.05
CA ALA A 388 -11.22 -10.93 10.28
C ALA A 388 -10.28 -9.84 10.81
N SER A 389 -9.13 -10.26 11.36
CA SER A 389 -8.02 -9.39 11.78
C SER A 389 -6.67 -10.09 11.53
N GLY A 390 -5.57 -9.46 11.92
CA GLY A 390 -4.23 -10.07 11.90
C GLY A 390 -3.53 -10.10 10.54
N LEU A 391 -4.03 -9.36 9.54
CA LEU A 391 -3.39 -9.25 8.22
C LEU A 391 -2.26 -8.21 8.22
N HIS A 392 -1.29 -8.37 7.30
CA HIS A 392 -0.07 -7.55 7.28
C HIS A 392 -0.16 -6.39 6.28
N GLU A 393 -0.62 -5.24 6.78
CA GLU A 393 -0.74 -3.99 6.02
C GLU A 393 -1.44 -4.19 4.65
N PRO A 394 -2.61 -4.87 4.59
CA PRO A 394 -3.31 -5.07 3.33
C PRO A 394 -3.87 -3.74 2.80
N LEU A 395 -3.94 -3.62 1.48
CA LEU A 395 -4.52 -2.43 0.82
C LEU A 395 -5.77 -2.76 0.01
N THR A 396 -5.88 -3.98 -0.51
CA THR A 396 -6.95 -4.35 -1.44
C THR A 396 -7.44 -5.78 -1.24
N LEU A 397 -8.66 -6.02 -1.73
CA LEU A 397 -9.28 -7.34 -1.72
C LEU A 397 -10.04 -7.58 -3.03
N ALA A 398 -10.39 -8.84 -3.29
CA ALA A 398 -11.23 -9.26 -4.40
C ALA A 398 -12.29 -10.25 -3.91
N ILE A 399 -13.46 -10.23 -4.56
CA ILE A 399 -14.52 -11.22 -4.35
C ILE A 399 -14.53 -12.16 -5.54
N ARG A 400 -14.48 -13.47 -5.28
CA ARG A 400 -14.63 -14.54 -6.29
C ARG A 400 -15.54 -15.60 -5.72
N ASP A 401 -16.66 -15.86 -6.40
CA ASP A 401 -17.66 -16.87 -5.98
C ASP A 401 -18.14 -16.68 -4.53
N GLU A 402 -18.50 -15.45 -4.15
CA GLU A 402 -18.88 -15.03 -2.78
C GLU A 402 -17.78 -15.24 -1.72
N GLN A 403 -16.54 -15.55 -2.12
CA GLN A 403 -15.41 -15.72 -1.20
C GLN A 403 -14.51 -14.49 -1.20
N VAL A 404 -13.97 -14.17 -0.03
CA VAL A 404 -13.13 -12.99 0.23
C VAL A 404 -11.65 -13.34 0.06
N TYR A 405 -10.98 -12.68 -0.88
CA TYR A 405 -9.54 -12.79 -1.13
C TYR A 405 -8.86 -11.48 -0.78
N VAL A 406 -7.95 -11.48 0.20
CA VAL A 406 -7.23 -10.27 0.63
C VAL A 406 -5.76 -10.37 0.26
N PHE A 407 -5.21 -9.31 -0.33
CA PHE A 407 -3.79 -9.24 -0.68
C PHE A 407 -3.03 -8.41 0.35
N ASP A 408 -2.06 -9.05 1.00
CA ASP A 408 -1.20 -8.43 2.01
C ASP A 408 0.27 -8.79 1.76
N ARG A 409 1.17 -8.39 2.68
CA ARG A 409 2.60 -8.69 2.57
C ARG A 409 2.97 -10.14 2.87
N ASN A 410 2.04 -11.02 3.26
CA ASN A 410 2.23 -12.48 3.36
C ASN A 410 1.72 -13.24 2.12
N GLY A 411 0.81 -12.65 1.35
CA GLY A 411 0.35 -13.20 0.08
C GLY A 411 -1.11 -12.91 -0.14
N ILE A 412 -1.80 -13.81 -0.83
CA ILE A 412 -3.25 -13.73 -1.03
C ILE A 412 -3.91 -14.70 -0.06
N TRP A 413 -4.66 -14.17 0.89
CA TRP A 413 -5.45 -14.92 1.85
C TRP A 413 -6.87 -15.12 1.34
N ARG A 414 -7.37 -16.36 1.35
CA ARG A 414 -8.80 -16.64 1.29
C ARG A 414 -9.32 -16.74 2.72
N LEU A 415 -10.23 -15.84 3.08
CA LEU A 415 -10.85 -15.80 4.40
C LEU A 415 -12.18 -16.54 4.35
N ARG A 416 -12.38 -17.51 5.23
CA ARG A 416 -13.57 -18.38 5.21
C ARG A 416 -14.19 -18.44 6.60
N ASP A 417 -15.49 -18.23 6.61
CA ASP A 417 -16.39 -18.61 7.69
C ASP A 417 -16.96 -19.99 7.34
N THR A 418 -16.56 -21.01 8.09
CA THR A 418 -16.95 -22.41 7.86
C THR A 418 -18.02 -22.90 8.83
N ASN A 419 -18.35 -22.11 9.86
CA ASN A 419 -19.38 -22.43 10.84
C ASN A 419 -20.62 -21.51 10.75
N GLY A 420 -20.59 -20.49 9.91
CA GLY A 420 -21.68 -19.56 9.64
C GLY A 420 -21.92 -18.54 10.75
N ASP A 421 -20.94 -18.29 11.62
CA ASP A 421 -21.11 -17.38 12.76
C ASP A 421 -20.88 -15.90 12.42
N GLY A 422 -20.41 -15.61 11.20
CA GLY A 422 -20.11 -14.27 10.69
C GLY A 422 -18.68 -13.81 10.91
N GLU A 423 -17.76 -14.69 11.33
CA GLU A 423 -16.32 -14.44 11.44
C GLU A 423 -15.51 -15.48 10.66
N ALA A 424 -14.34 -15.09 10.15
CA ALA A 424 -13.45 -16.03 9.45
C ALA A 424 -12.71 -16.93 10.45
N ASP A 425 -13.04 -18.21 10.50
CA ASP A 425 -12.33 -19.22 11.29
C ASP A 425 -11.16 -19.87 10.52
N VAL A 426 -11.08 -19.68 9.20
CA VAL A 426 -9.95 -20.15 8.37
C VAL A 426 -9.34 -19.01 7.56
N HIS A 427 -8.05 -18.77 7.79
CA HIS A 427 -7.21 -17.90 6.97
C HIS A 427 -6.35 -18.80 6.09
N GLU A 428 -6.81 -19.09 4.89
CA GLU A 428 -6.10 -19.94 3.93
C GLU A 428 -5.15 -19.09 3.09
N LEU A 429 -3.87 -19.44 3.05
CA LEU A 429 -2.91 -18.82 2.15
C LEU A 429 -3.13 -19.38 0.74
N PHE A 430 -4.09 -18.78 0.03
CA PHE A 430 -4.48 -19.18 -1.31
C PHE A 430 -3.28 -19.12 -2.26
N SER A 431 -2.49 -18.05 -2.20
CA SER A 431 -1.26 -17.95 -2.99
C SER A 431 -0.17 -17.13 -2.32
N ASN A 432 1.05 -17.69 -2.33
CA ASN A 432 2.31 -16.99 -2.15
C ASN A 432 3.29 -17.36 -3.27
N ALA A 433 2.80 -17.66 -4.48
CA ALA A 433 3.61 -18.11 -5.63
C ALA A 433 4.63 -17.07 -6.17
N PHE A 434 4.84 -15.98 -5.43
CA PHE A 434 5.70 -14.86 -5.75
C PHE A 434 6.52 -14.47 -4.51
N ALA A 435 7.76 -14.04 -4.76
CA ALA A 435 8.66 -13.47 -3.76
C ALA A 435 8.11 -12.20 -3.09
N GLN A 436 8.55 -11.94 -1.85
CA GLN A 436 8.30 -10.71 -1.10
C GLN A 436 9.51 -10.42 -0.21
N THR A 437 10.03 -9.20 -0.31
CA THR A 437 11.14 -8.73 0.53
C THR A 437 10.63 -8.11 1.85
N ALA A 438 11.56 -7.87 2.77
CA ALA A 438 11.28 -7.13 4.00
C ALA A 438 11.15 -5.60 3.78
N ASP A 439 11.35 -5.10 2.56
CA ASP A 439 11.31 -3.66 2.28
C ASP A 439 9.92 -3.10 2.58
N MET A 440 9.87 -2.03 3.38
CA MET A 440 8.65 -1.38 3.79
C MET A 440 7.89 -0.70 2.64
N ARG A 441 8.50 -0.51 1.46
CA ARG A 441 7.82 0.09 0.30
C ARG A 441 7.50 -0.89 -0.82
N GLU A 442 7.67 -2.18 -0.58
CA GLU A 442 7.10 -3.22 -1.45
C GLU A 442 5.63 -3.48 -1.06
N PHE A 443 4.79 -2.47 -1.33
CA PHE A 443 3.37 -2.48 -1.01
C PHE A 443 2.60 -3.54 -1.80
N PRO A 444 1.58 -4.18 -1.19
CA PRO A 444 0.60 -5.01 -1.88
C PRO A 444 -0.46 -4.12 -2.57
N ASN A 445 -0.04 -3.32 -3.57
CA ASN A 445 -0.80 -2.19 -4.09
C ASN A 445 -2.24 -2.53 -4.53
N THR A 446 -2.43 -3.59 -5.33
CA THR A 446 -3.77 -3.94 -5.82
C THR A 446 -3.88 -5.42 -6.14
N VAL A 447 -5.05 -6.02 -5.87
CA VAL A 447 -5.52 -7.30 -6.41
C VAL A 447 -6.85 -7.13 -7.13
N ARG A 448 -7.02 -7.73 -8.31
CA ARG A 448 -8.28 -7.72 -9.08
C ARG A 448 -8.56 -9.08 -9.72
N LEU A 449 -9.84 -9.42 -9.80
CA LEU A 449 -10.31 -10.64 -10.45
C LEU A 449 -10.16 -10.53 -11.98
N ALA A 450 -9.72 -11.61 -12.61
CA ALA A 450 -9.70 -11.78 -14.06
C ALA A 450 -10.82 -12.73 -14.53
N PRO A 451 -11.16 -12.74 -15.84
CA PRO A 451 -12.36 -13.43 -16.35
C PRO A 451 -12.47 -14.93 -16.05
N ARG A 452 -11.34 -15.66 -15.92
CA ARG A 452 -11.35 -17.12 -15.74
C ARG A 452 -10.97 -17.53 -14.32
N GLY A 453 -11.25 -16.66 -13.36
CA GLY A 453 -10.98 -16.89 -11.94
C GLY A 453 -9.52 -16.67 -11.55
N GLU A 454 -8.64 -16.24 -12.46
CA GLU A 454 -7.30 -15.79 -12.08
C GLU A 454 -7.37 -14.50 -11.25
N LEU A 455 -6.31 -14.21 -10.49
CA LEU A 455 -6.14 -12.92 -9.83
C LEU A 455 -4.97 -12.19 -10.47
N VAL A 456 -5.09 -10.89 -10.70
CA VAL A 456 -3.96 -10.04 -11.11
C VAL A 456 -3.55 -9.18 -9.91
N ILE A 457 -2.26 -9.14 -9.62
CA ILE A 457 -1.70 -8.33 -8.52
C ILE A 457 -0.65 -7.34 -9.02
N ALA A 458 -0.50 -6.23 -8.32
CA ALA A 458 0.53 -5.22 -8.54
C ALA A 458 1.38 -5.03 -7.28
N LYS A 459 2.70 -4.96 -7.45
CA LYS A 459 3.68 -4.87 -6.36
C LYS A 459 4.60 -3.65 -6.51
N GLY A 460 4.89 -2.98 -5.40
CA GLY A 460 5.80 -1.84 -5.35
C GLY A 460 7.27 -2.16 -5.67
N ASN A 461 8.04 -1.17 -6.10
CA ASN A 461 9.44 -1.31 -6.56
C ASN A 461 10.46 -0.43 -5.83
N GLN A 462 10.07 0.32 -4.80
CA GLN A 462 11.04 1.13 -4.07
C GLN A 462 11.94 0.21 -3.25
N GLN A 463 13.11 -0.11 -3.81
CA GLN A 463 14.10 -1.07 -3.33
C GLN A 463 15.23 -0.33 -2.61
N ALA A 464 15.04 0.02 -1.33
CA ALA A 464 16.06 0.85 -0.65
C ALA A 464 17.30 0.03 -0.27
N THR A 465 17.14 -1.26 0.06
CA THR A 465 18.24 -2.10 0.58
C THR A 465 18.79 -3.09 -0.45
N THR A 466 17.93 -3.81 -1.16
CA THR A 466 18.28 -4.95 -2.03
C THR A 466 17.35 -5.05 -3.25
N LEU A 467 17.78 -5.76 -4.29
CA LEU A 467 16.96 -6.10 -5.45
C LEU A 467 16.28 -7.47 -5.27
N GLY A 468 14.95 -7.49 -5.13
CA GLY A 468 14.15 -8.72 -5.07
C GLY A 468 13.62 -9.18 -6.44
N LYS A 469 13.11 -10.43 -6.49
CA LYS A 469 12.73 -11.13 -7.74
C LYS A 469 11.51 -10.52 -8.45
N HIS A 470 10.53 -10.01 -7.70
CA HIS A 470 9.24 -9.54 -8.24
C HIS A 470 8.86 -8.12 -7.79
N ASN A 471 9.82 -7.31 -7.34
CA ASN A 471 9.57 -5.90 -7.07
C ASN A 471 9.16 -5.17 -8.36
N GLY A 472 8.21 -4.24 -8.27
CA GLY A 472 7.79 -3.43 -9.41
C GLY A 472 7.18 -4.22 -10.56
N THR A 473 6.45 -5.27 -10.23
CA THR A 473 5.82 -6.16 -11.22
C THR A 473 4.30 -6.12 -11.11
N VAL A 474 3.66 -6.41 -12.23
CA VAL A 474 2.27 -6.83 -12.30
C VAL A 474 2.26 -8.31 -12.65
N LEU A 475 1.61 -9.13 -11.82
CA LEU A 475 1.62 -10.59 -11.91
C LEU A 475 0.20 -11.13 -12.11
N ARG A 476 0.04 -12.15 -12.95
CA ARG A 476 -1.17 -12.98 -13.02
C ARG A 476 -0.96 -14.23 -12.18
N ILE A 477 -1.83 -14.44 -11.21
CA ILE A 477 -1.90 -15.62 -10.35
C ILE A 477 -2.94 -16.58 -10.94
N SER A 478 -2.54 -17.82 -11.21
CA SER A 478 -3.44 -18.85 -11.74
C SER A 478 -4.67 -19.06 -10.85
N ALA A 479 -5.77 -19.56 -11.45
CA ALA A 479 -7.04 -19.73 -10.73
C ALA A 479 -6.94 -20.67 -9.51
N ASP A 480 -5.98 -21.60 -9.51
CA ASP A 480 -5.64 -22.50 -8.41
C ASP A 480 -4.64 -21.93 -7.39
N GLY A 481 -4.13 -20.71 -7.63
CA GLY A 481 -3.19 -20.01 -6.77
C GLY A 481 -1.75 -20.49 -6.86
N ARG A 482 -1.41 -21.40 -7.78
CA ARG A 482 -0.12 -22.12 -7.77
C ARG A 482 0.98 -21.50 -8.62
N HIS A 483 0.64 -20.67 -9.60
CA HIS A 483 1.59 -20.09 -10.52
C HIS A 483 1.42 -18.57 -10.61
N ALA A 484 2.55 -17.87 -10.67
CA ALA A 484 2.61 -16.43 -10.93
C ALA A 484 3.30 -16.18 -12.28
N THR A 485 2.65 -15.43 -13.17
CA THR A 485 3.18 -15.03 -14.47
C THR A 485 3.40 -13.53 -14.51
N VAL A 486 4.60 -13.08 -14.90
CA VAL A 486 4.91 -11.65 -15.04
C VAL A 486 4.21 -11.08 -16.28
N LEU A 487 3.25 -10.18 -16.07
CA LEU A 487 2.61 -9.46 -17.17
C LEU A 487 3.40 -8.20 -17.56
N GLY A 488 4.11 -7.59 -16.61
CA GLY A 488 4.95 -6.41 -16.84
C GLY A 488 5.85 -6.11 -15.64
N TYR A 489 6.96 -5.41 -15.88
CA TYR A 489 7.95 -5.08 -14.86
C TYR A 489 8.57 -3.68 -15.06
N GLY A 490 9.32 -3.18 -14.07
CA GLY A 490 9.89 -1.83 -14.15
C GLY A 490 8.87 -0.74 -13.90
N PHE A 491 7.89 -1.00 -13.04
CA PHE A 491 7.03 0.02 -12.43
C PHE A 491 7.70 0.60 -11.18
N ARG A 492 7.26 1.76 -10.68
CA ARG A 492 7.71 2.34 -9.41
C ARG A 492 6.81 1.93 -8.23
N GLN A 493 5.54 2.27 -8.31
CA GLN A 493 4.45 1.91 -7.39
C GLN A 493 3.15 1.77 -8.20
N PRO A 494 2.96 0.64 -8.90
CA PRO A 494 1.84 0.47 -9.82
C PRO A 494 0.53 0.19 -9.11
N ASN A 495 -0.58 0.71 -9.65
CA ASN A 495 -1.95 0.34 -9.27
C ASN A 495 -2.74 -0.10 -10.52
N ILE A 496 -3.49 -1.20 -10.44
CA ILE A 496 -4.09 -1.84 -11.62
C ILE A 496 -5.62 -1.79 -11.66
N GLY A 497 -6.14 -1.88 -12.89
CA GLY A 497 -7.51 -2.26 -13.19
C GLY A 497 -7.53 -3.49 -14.10
N VAL A 498 -8.58 -4.31 -14.00
CA VAL A 498 -8.75 -5.48 -14.89
C VAL A 498 -10.14 -5.41 -15.51
N ASN A 499 -10.18 -5.48 -16.84
CA ASN A 499 -11.42 -5.66 -17.55
C ASN A 499 -11.87 -7.11 -17.38
N VAL A 500 -12.86 -7.34 -16.52
CA VAL A 500 -13.37 -8.70 -16.22
C VAL A 500 -14.06 -9.39 -17.40
N ARG A 501 -14.35 -8.69 -18.50
CA ARG A 501 -14.92 -9.28 -19.71
C ARG A 501 -13.84 -9.75 -20.70
N THR A 502 -12.76 -8.99 -20.86
CA THR A 502 -11.71 -9.25 -21.88
C THR A 502 -10.39 -9.76 -21.30
N GLY A 503 -10.14 -9.54 -20.01
CA GLY A 503 -8.85 -9.81 -19.37
C GLY A 503 -7.77 -8.76 -19.61
N LEU A 504 -8.11 -7.63 -20.27
CA LEU A 504 -7.23 -6.47 -20.42
C LEU A 504 -6.83 -5.93 -19.04
N VAL A 505 -5.53 -5.78 -18.83
CA VAL A 505 -4.98 -5.18 -17.61
C VAL A 505 -4.51 -3.77 -17.92
N THR A 506 -4.98 -2.80 -17.14
CA THR A 506 -4.46 -1.43 -17.14
C THR A 506 -3.66 -1.18 -15.88
N ALA A 507 -2.66 -0.30 -15.95
CA ALA A 507 -1.93 0.14 -14.77
C ALA A 507 -1.70 1.64 -14.80
N SER A 508 -1.84 2.27 -13.66
CA SER A 508 -1.21 3.56 -13.38
C SER A 508 0.05 3.34 -12.55
N ASP A 509 0.91 4.36 -12.47
CA ASP A 509 2.13 4.29 -11.67
C ASP A 509 2.35 5.61 -10.93
N GLN A 510 2.92 5.55 -9.72
CA GLN A 510 3.27 6.77 -8.99
C GLN A 510 4.43 7.47 -9.69
N GLN A 511 4.24 8.75 -9.98
CA GLN A 511 5.26 9.65 -10.47
C GLN A 511 6.48 9.75 -9.54
N GLY A 512 7.62 10.07 -10.12
CA GLY A 512 8.90 10.20 -9.44
C GLY A 512 10.00 9.42 -10.17
N HIS A 513 11.21 9.98 -10.14
CA HIS A 513 12.35 9.47 -10.90
C HIS A 513 11.95 9.28 -12.38
N TYR A 514 12.26 8.12 -12.95
CA TYR A 514 11.99 7.77 -14.34
C TYR A 514 10.51 7.77 -14.75
N ILE A 515 9.57 7.99 -13.83
CA ILE A 515 8.14 8.20 -14.09
C ILE A 515 7.86 9.71 -14.03
N PRO A 516 7.85 10.45 -15.17
CA PRO A 516 7.85 11.92 -15.18
C PRO A 516 6.59 12.52 -14.57
N THR A 517 5.46 11.90 -14.86
CA THR A 517 4.12 12.26 -14.38
C THR A 517 3.25 10.99 -14.38
N THR A 518 1.99 11.06 -13.97
CA THR A 518 1.14 9.86 -13.84
C THR A 518 0.86 9.25 -15.21
N PRO A 519 1.27 8.00 -15.48
CA PRO A 519 0.89 7.31 -16.70
C PRO A 519 -0.40 6.50 -16.53
N LEU A 520 -1.04 6.18 -17.64
CA LEU A 520 -1.98 5.06 -17.75
C LEU A 520 -1.48 4.10 -18.84
N HIS A 521 -1.21 2.86 -18.49
CA HIS A 521 -0.64 1.83 -19.37
C HIS A 521 -1.62 0.70 -19.66
N ILE A 522 -1.40 -0.01 -20.78
CA ILE A 522 -1.82 -1.40 -20.96
C ILE A 522 -0.69 -2.30 -20.48
N VAL A 523 -1.02 -3.32 -19.69
CA VAL A 523 -0.04 -4.29 -19.15
C VAL A 523 -0.13 -5.64 -19.83
N ARG A 524 0.94 -6.04 -20.53
CA ARG A 524 1.00 -7.30 -21.28
C ARG A 524 2.43 -7.69 -21.63
N ASP A 525 2.56 -8.93 -22.10
CA ASP A 525 3.74 -9.45 -22.82
C ASP A 525 5.08 -9.26 -22.09
N SER A 526 5.03 -9.24 -20.76
CA SER A 526 6.20 -9.02 -19.89
C SER A 526 6.99 -7.76 -20.27
N GLN A 527 6.31 -6.69 -20.70
CA GLN A 527 6.97 -5.44 -21.09
C GLN A 527 7.62 -4.69 -19.91
N PHE A 528 8.59 -3.83 -20.21
CA PHE A 528 9.28 -2.97 -19.24
C PHE A 528 8.71 -1.54 -19.25
N TYR A 529 8.35 -0.99 -18.09
CA TYR A 529 7.59 0.29 -17.96
C TYR A 529 8.44 1.52 -17.58
N GLY A 530 9.76 1.35 -17.53
CA GLY A 530 10.72 2.47 -17.56
C GLY A 530 11.33 2.88 -16.22
N PHE A 531 10.87 2.35 -15.08
CA PHE A 531 11.50 2.64 -13.79
C PHE A 531 12.75 1.77 -13.53
N LEU A 532 13.82 2.42 -13.08
CA LEU A 532 15.04 1.78 -12.58
C LEU A 532 15.24 2.15 -11.10
N SER A 533 15.64 1.17 -10.28
CA SER A 533 16.11 1.43 -8.91
C SER A 533 17.46 2.18 -8.95
N ASP A 534 17.75 2.92 -7.90
CA ASP A 534 19.04 3.55 -7.63
C ASP A 534 20.22 2.58 -7.52
N LYS A 535 19.94 1.28 -7.35
CA LYS A 535 20.94 0.18 -7.38
C LYS A 535 21.29 -0.28 -8.79
N GLN A 536 20.56 0.19 -9.80
CA GLN A 536 20.83 -0.12 -11.20
C GLN A 536 21.60 1.03 -11.85
N PRO A 537 22.40 0.76 -12.91
CA PRO A 537 23.07 1.82 -13.65
C PRO A 537 22.04 2.79 -14.23
N ARG A 538 22.28 4.10 -14.03
CA ARG A 538 21.34 5.13 -14.45
C ARG A 538 21.20 5.15 -15.98
N GLU A 539 19.96 5.28 -16.43
CA GLU A 539 19.59 5.33 -17.85
C GLU A 539 20.04 4.11 -18.70
N VAL A 540 20.42 2.99 -18.08
CA VAL A 540 20.69 1.73 -18.78
C VAL A 540 19.48 0.83 -18.66
N TYR A 541 18.58 0.92 -19.64
CA TYR A 541 17.32 0.17 -19.63
C TYR A 541 17.51 -1.27 -20.11
N PRO A 542 16.89 -2.26 -19.44
CA PRO A 542 17.01 -3.68 -19.81
C PRO A 542 16.21 -4.06 -21.07
N ALA A 543 15.24 -3.23 -21.45
CA ALA A 543 14.37 -3.44 -22.60
C ALA A 543 13.78 -2.08 -23.07
N PRO A 544 13.21 -2.02 -24.29
CA PRO A 544 12.44 -0.84 -24.74
C PRO A 544 11.33 -0.50 -23.75
N ILE A 545 11.17 0.80 -23.46
CA ILE A 545 10.15 1.28 -22.54
C ILE A 545 8.79 1.21 -23.22
N ALA A 546 7.83 0.56 -22.55
CA ALA A 546 6.43 0.58 -22.93
C ALA A 546 5.84 1.97 -22.72
N GLU A 547 5.30 2.51 -23.79
CA GLU A 547 4.62 3.80 -23.78
C GLU A 547 3.23 3.68 -23.14
N PRO A 548 2.77 4.67 -22.35
CA PRO A 548 1.40 4.69 -21.84
C PRO A 548 0.37 4.93 -22.95
N LEU A 549 -0.91 4.70 -22.63
CA LEU A 549 -2.05 5.20 -23.39
C LEU A 549 -2.16 6.73 -23.31
N THR A 550 -1.87 7.27 -22.13
CA THR A 550 -1.81 8.71 -21.89
C THR A 550 -1.00 9.02 -20.65
N TRP A 551 -0.44 10.23 -20.62
CA TRP A 551 0.02 10.88 -19.40
C TRP A 551 -1.11 11.71 -18.76
N ILE A 552 -1.08 11.87 -17.45
CA ILE A 552 -1.93 12.77 -16.67
C ILE A 552 -1.01 13.74 -15.92
N PRO A 553 -1.12 15.06 -16.16
CA PRO A 553 -0.16 16.03 -15.63
C PRO A 553 -0.10 16.07 -14.11
N HIS A 554 1.07 16.41 -13.56
CA HIS A 554 1.31 16.45 -12.11
C HIS A 554 0.36 17.40 -11.36
N SER A 555 0.04 18.55 -11.94
CA SER A 555 -0.91 19.53 -11.38
C SER A 555 -2.36 19.05 -11.37
N VAL A 556 -2.67 17.98 -12.12
CA VAL A 556 -4.01 17.39 -12.25
C VAL A 556 -4.11 16.16 -11.37
N ASN A 557 -3.17 15.24 -11.54
CA ASN A 557 -3.08 14.03 -10.74
C ASN A 557 -1.63 13.72 -10.44
N ALA A 558 -1.14 14.27 -9.33
CA ALA A 558 0.20 13.94 -8.87
C ALA A 558 0.27 12.44 -8.57
N SER A 559 -0.58 11.90 -7.69
CA SER A 559 -0.45 10.50 -7.23
C SER A 559 -1.53 9.58 -7.80
N ALA A 560 -1.08 8.56 -8.54
CA ALA A 560 -1.93 7.66 -9.31
C ALA A 560 -2.49 6.46 -8.53
N MET A 561 -3.82 6.30 -8.47
CA MET A 561 -4.44 5.14 -7.81
C MET A 561 -5.06 4.18 -8.81
N SER A 562 -5.91 3.28 -8.32
CA SER A 562 -6.52 2.21 -9.10
C SER A 562 -7.46 2.71 -10.19
N GLN A 563 -7.85 1.78 -11.06
CA GLN A 563 -8.87 2.00 -12.09
C GLN A 563 -10.01 1.00 -11.91
N VAL A 564 -11.23 1.47 -12.15
CA VAL A 564 -12.46 0.69 -11.96
C VAL A 564 -13.23 0.65 -13.27
N TRP A 565 -13.52 -0.56 -13.75
CA TRP A 565 -14.44 -0.77 -14.86
C TRP A 565 -15.87 -0.79 -14.34
N LEU A 566 -16.73 0.08 -14.86
CA LEU A 566 -18.11 0.27 -14.39
C LEU A 566 -19.10 -0.72 -14.99
N PHE A 567 -18.71 -2.00 -15.06
CA PHE A 567 -19.59 -3.06 -15.54
C PHE A 567 -20.72 -3.33 -14.55
N GLY A 568 -21.95 -3.47 -15.06
CA GLY A 568 -23.14 -3.66 -14.23
C GLY A 568 -23.58 -2.40 -13.47
N ALA A 569 -22.94 -1.25 -13.74
CA ALA A 569 -23.33 0.01 -13.17
C ALA A 569 -24.68 0.51 -13.72
N ARG A 570 -25.34 1.35 -12.93
CA ARG A 570 -26.56 2.09 -13.27
C ARG A 570 -26.30 3.58 -13.11
N MET A 571 -25.29 4.04 -13.86
CA MET A 571 -24.70 5.38 -13.79
C MET A 571 -24.81 6.16 -15.11
N GLY A 572 -25.80 5.81 -15.95
CA GLY A 572 -26.07 6.53 -17.19
C GLY A 572 -24.87 6.50 -18.15
N PRO A 573 -24.40 7.65 -18.67
CA PRO A 573 -23.28 7.71 -19.62
C PRO A 573 -21.93 7.13 -19.14
N LEU A 574 -21.78 6.87 -17.84
CA LEU A 574 -20.59 6.20 -17.30
C LEU A 574 -20.70 4.66 -17.26
N ASN A 575 -21.84 4.07 -17.64
CA ASN A 575 -21.98 2.61 -17.70
C ASN A 575 -20.89 1.98 -18.58
N ASP A 576 -20.33 0.87 -18.12
CA ASP A 576 -19.27 0.09 -18.79
C ASP A 576 -17.97 0.87 -19.08
N SER A 577 -17.84 2.12 -18.60
CA SER A 577 -16.63 2.93 -18.79
C SER A 577 -15.51 2.57 -17.81
N LEU A 578 -14.29 3.00 -18.13
CA LEU A 578 -13.15 2.93 -17.24
C LEU A 578 -13.02 4.25 -16.47
N VAL A 579 -12.96 4.17 -15.14
CA VAL A 579 -12.71 5.31 -14.25
C VAL A 579 -11.34 5.19 -13.61
N HIS A 580 -10.57 6.27 -13.63
CA HIS A 580 -9.29 6.39 -12.93
C HIS A 580 -9.44 7.22 -11.65
N ILE A 581 -8.80 6.77 -10.58
CA ILE A 581 -8.85 7.41 -9.25
C ILE A 581 -7.58 8.25 -9.02
N GLY A 582 -7.77 9.55 -8.76
CA GLY A 582 -6.70 10.48 -8.38
C GLY A 582 -6.69 10.78 -6.88
N PHE A 583 -5.51 10.68 -6.25
CA PHE A 583 -5.35 10.77 -4.79
C PHE A 583 -5.02 12.17 -4.28
N ASN A 584 -4.03 12.83 -4.89
CA ASN A 584 -3.42 14.04 -4.34
C ASN A 584 -4.44 15.18 -4.24
N ARG A 585 -5.12 15.45 -5.34
CA ARG A 585 -6.32 16.26 -5.38
C ARG A 585 -7.47 15.28 -5.63
N PRO A 586 -8.27 14.91 -4.60
CA PRO A 586 -9.30 13.90 -4.74
C PRO A 586 -10.18 14.13 -5.98
N GLU A 587 -10.05 13.25 -6.96
CA GLU A 587 -10.68 13.42 -8.27
C GLU A 587 -10.92 12.06 -8.92
N LEU A 588 -12.09 11.91 -9.56
CA LEU A 588 -12.38 10.78 -10.42
C LEU A 588 -12.35 11.22 -11.87
N PHE A 589 -11.67 10.45 -12.72
CA PHE A 589 -11.54 10.73 -14.13
C PHE A 589 -12.23 9.66 -14.95
N ARG A 590 -13.01 10.06 -15.95
CA ARG A 590 -13.44 9.16 -17.02
C ARG A 590 -12.25 8.95 -17.94
N VAL A 591 -11.92 7.70 -18.23
CA VAL A 591 -10.96 7.33 -19.26
C VAL A 591 -11.73 7.00 -20.53
N LEU A 592 -11.41 7.70 -21.61
CA LEU A 592 -11.91 7.47 -22.95
C LEU A 592 -10.81 6.75 -23.72
N LEU A 593 -10.98 5.44 -23.92
CA LEU A 593 -10.07 4.63 -24.74
C LEU A 593 -10.48 4.80 -26.20
N ASN A 594 -9.52 5.08 -27.08
CA ASN A 594 -9.78 5.24 -28.50
C ASN A 594 -8.98 4.22 -29.31
N ASP A 595 -9.59 3.74 -30.40
CA ASP A 595 -9.09 2.71 -31.31
C ASP A 595 -9.16 3.13 -32.78
N HIS A 596 -9.28 4.44 -33.05
CA HIS A 596 -9.31 5.01 -34.40
C HIS A 596 -7.99 4.87 -35.16
N SER A 597 -6.92 4.51 -34.46
CA SER A 597 -5.57 4.33 -34.98
C SER A 597 -5.00 2.97 -34.57
N ALA A 598 -3.94 2.52 -35.24
CA ALA A 598 -3.34 1.21 -34.94
C ALA A 598 -2.71 1.18 -33.54
N ARG A 599 -2.27 2.34 -33.07
CA ARG A 599 -1.70 2.51 -31.74
C ARG A 599 -2.74 3.05 -30.76
N PRO A 600 -3.13 2.28 -29.72
CA PRO A 600 -4.14 2.73 -28.78
C PRO A 600 -3.66 3.93 -27.97
N HIS A 601 -4.56 4.88 -27.73
CA HIS A 601 -4.36 6.01 -26.83
C HIS A 601 -5.61 6.24 -25.98
N ALA A 602 -5.53 7.19 -25.04
CA ALA A 602 -6.66 7.56 -24.22
C ALA A 602 -6.72 9.06 -23.95
N ALA A 603 -7.91 9.55 -23.64
CA ALA A 603 -8.13 10.83 -23.00
C ALA A 603 -8.71 10.67 -21.59
N VAL A 604 -8.31 11.55 -20.67
CA VAL A 604 -8.90 11.62 -19.33
C VAL A 604 -9.66 12.92 -19.12
N VAL A 605 -10.86 12.81 -18.55
CA VAL A 605 -11.76 13.95 -18.28
C VAL A 605 -12.29 13.87 -16.86
N SER A 606 -12.33 15.01 -16.16
CA SER A 606 -12.85 15.10 -14.80
C SER A 606 -14.34 14.74 -14.72
N ILE A 607 -14.66 13.80 -13.83
CA ILE A 607 -16.05 13.48 -13.42
C ILE A 607 -16.45 14.37 -12.25
N THR A 608 -15.68 14.31 -11.16
CA THR A 608 -15.97 15.06 -9.92
C THR A 608 -14.72 15.20 -9.05
N ARG A 609 -14.71 16.24 -8.22
CA ARG A 609 -13.70 16.55 -7.19
C ARG A 609 -14.30 16.64 -5.79
N ALA A 610 -15.51 16.11 -5.60
CA ALA A 610 -16.30 16.31 -4.39
C ALA A 610 -15.90 15.40 -3.21
N PHE A 611 -14.83 14.61 -3.34
CA PHE A 611 -14.34 13.76 -2.24
C PHE A 611 -13.53 14.60 -1.25
N GLU A 612 -13.84 14.48 0.04
CA GLU A 612 -13.16 15.21 1.12
C GLU A 612 -12.01 14.42 1.78
N PHE A 613 -11.78 13.19 1.31
CA PHE A 613 -10.71 12.28 1.72
C PHE A 613 -9.95 11.78 0.49
N PRO A 614 -8.70 11.30 0.62
CA PRO A 614 -7.94 10.76 -0.49
C PRO A 614 -8.52 9.39 -0.93
N PRO A 615 -9.05 9.26 -2.16
CA PRO A 615 -9.56 7.99 -2.65
C PRO A 615 -8.42 7.07 -3.10
N LEU A 616 -8.57 5.75 -2.88
CA LEU A 616 -7.58 4.73 -3.25
C LEU A 616 -8.18 3.69 -4.21
N ASN A 617 -9.26 3.04 -3.79
CA ASN A 617 -9.88 1.92 -4.51
C ASN A 617 -11.39 1.96 -4.41
N GLY A 618 -12.06 1.24 -5.31
CA GLY A 618 -13.51 1.17 -5.33
C GLY A 618 -14.06 0.06 -6.22
N SER A 619 -15.37 -0.14 -6.10
CA SER A 619 -16.12 -1.11 -6.88
C SER A 619 -17.56 -0.63 -7.08
N VAL A 620 -18.20 -1.14 -8.13
CA VAL A 620 -19.65 -0.99 -8.32
C VAL A 620 -20.37 -1.93 -7.37
N ASN A 621 -21.39 -1.42 -6.65
CA ASN A 621 -22.27 -2.26 -5.85
C ASN A 621 -23.35 -2.87 -6.77
N PRO A 622 -23.51 -4.21 -6.84
CA PRO A 622 -24.50 -4.83 -7.71
C PRO A 622 -25.95 -4.46 -7.33
N ALA A 623 -26.22 -4.18 -6.05
CA ALA A 623 -27.57 -3.92 -5.54
C ALA A 623 -28.14 -2.56 -5.96
N ASP A 624 -27.32 -1.51 -6.09
CA ASP A 624 -27.77 -0.17 -6.56
C ASP A 624 -27.11 0.30 -7.87
N GLY A 625 -26.06 -0.40 -8.33
CA GLY A 625 -25.31 -0.08 -9.55
C GLY A 625 -24.46 1.18 -9.43
N GLN A 626 -24.20 1.69 -8.22
CA GLN A 626 -23.41 2.89 -7.99
C GLN A 626 -21.95 2.54 -7.66
N LEU A 627 -21.03 3.48 -7.91
CA LEU A 627 -19.61 3.32 -7.59
C LEU A 627 -19.34 3.76 -6.14
N TYR A 628 -18.78 2.85 -5.34
CA TYR A 628 -18.29 3.14 -4.00
C TYR A 628 -16.77 3.23 -4.00
N VAL A 629 -16.24 4.21 -3.30
CA VAL A 629 -14.81 4.52 -3.24
C VAL A 629 -14.38 4.64 -1.79
N ALA A 630 -13.38 3.85 -1.41
CA ALA A 630 -12.71 3.90 -0.13
C ALA A 630 -11.33 4.52 -0.28
N GLY A 631 -10.83 5.11 0.80
CA GLY A 631 -9.45 5.52 0.85
C GLY A 631 -9.07 6.23 2.13
N PHE A 632 -7.77 6.41 2.28
CA PHE A 632 -7.16 7.14 3.36
C PHE A 632 -5.86 7.78 2.91
N GLN A 633 -5.39 8.76 3.68
CA GLN A 633 -4.14 9.44 3.49
C GLN A 633 -2.98 8.50 3.75
N ILE A 634 -2.30 8.10 2.69
CA ILE A 634 -1.03 7.39 2.77
C ILE A 634 0.03 8.39 3.23
N LEU A 635 0.49 8.24 4.47
CA LEU A 635 1.47 9.16 5.04
C LEU A 635 2.76 9.20 4.22
N GLY A 636 3.16 10.42 3.88
CA GLY A 636 4.25 10.66 2.97
C GLY A 636 3.87 10.72 1.50
N TRP A 637 2.59 10.63 1.14
CA TRP A 637 2.07 11.06 -0.16
C TRP A 637 1.32 12.38 0.04
N GLY A 638 1.57 13.41 -0.76
CA GLY A 638 0.89 14.69 -0.58
C GLY A 638 -0.59 14.59 -0.94
N THR A 639 -1.47 15.22 -0.17
CA THR A 639 -2.89 15.42 -0.53
C THR A 639 -3.37 16.84 -0.18
N THR A 640 -4.38 17.32 -0.90
CA THR A 640 -5.16 18.52 -0.58
C THR A 640 -6.40 18.21 0.27
N ALA A 641 -6.71 16.92 0.48
CA ALA A 641 -7.83 16.49 1.30
C ALA A 641 -7.63 16.89 2.78
N THR A 642 -8.72 17.20 3.47
CA THR A 642 -8.70 17.60 4.88
C THR A 642 -9.02 16.44 5.82
N ARG A 643 -9.64 15.36 5.32
CA ARG A 643 -9.98 14.18 6.12
C ARG A 643 -9.02 13.02 5.85
N LEU A 644 -8.55 12.39 6.93
CA LEU A 644 -7.58 11.30 6.87
C LEU A 644 -8.11 10.05 6.15
N ALA A 645 -9.38 9.69 6.34
CA ALA A 645 -9.96 8.47 5.76
C ALA A 645 -11.46 8.65 5.49
N GLY A 646 -11.97 7.92 4.51
CA GLY A 646 -13.40 7.95 4.18
C GLY A 646 -13.88 6.81 3.30
N LEU A 647 -15.20 6.72 3.22
CA LEU A 647 -15.96 5.90 2.29
C LEU A 647 -17.01 6.81 1.66
N GLY A 648 -17.10 6.81 0.33
CA GLY A 648 -18.05 7.63 -0.41
C GLY A 648 -18.72 6.87 -1.53
N ARG A 649 -19.91 7.31 -1.92
CA ARG A 649 -20.63 6.79 -3.09
C ARG A 649 -20.74 7.87 -4.15
N LEU A 650 -20.15 7.63 -5.32
CA LEU A 650 -20.47 8.39 -6.52
C LEU A 650 -21.84 7.92 -7.03
N ARG A 651 -22.85 8.77 -6.84
CA ARG A 651 -24.23 8.48 -7.21
C ARG A 651 -24.63 9.24 -8.46
N TYR A 652 -25.19 8.52 -9.43
CA TYR A 652 -25.89 9.13 -10.57
C TYR A 652 -27.27 9.62 -10.14
N THR A 653 -27.59 10.87 -10.43
CA THR A 653 -28.86 11.50 -10.01
C THR A 653 -29.98 11.32 -11.03
N GLY A 654 -29.67 10.80 -12.22
CA GLY A 654 -30.58 10.81 -13.37
C GLY A 654 -30.52 12.12 -14.17
N ALA A 655 -29.79 13.13 -13.71
CA ALA A 655 -29.63 14.37 -14.46
C ALA A 655 -28.77 14.17 -15.72
N VAL A 656 -28.95 15.06 -16.68
CA VAL A 656 -28.24 15.04 -17.96
C VAL A 656 -26.74 15.24 -17.72
N SER A 657 -25.90 14.41 -18.36
CA SER A 657 -24.45 14.53 -18.27
C SER A 657 -23.88 15.31 -19.43
N THR A 658 -22.99 16.26 -19.12
CA THR A 658 -22.17 16.99 -20.10
C THR A 658 -20.75 16.42 -20.21
N LEU A 659 -20.53 15.18 -19.75
CA LEU A 659 -19.27 14.48 -20.00
C LEU A 659 -19.19 14.13 -21.49
N PRO A 660 -18.04 14.36 -22.15
CA PRO A 660 -17.85 13.90 -23.51
C PRO A 660 -17.87 12.37 -23.54
N ARG A 661 -18.42 11.81 -24.62
CA ARG A 661 -18.33 10.38 -24.94
C ARG A 661 -17.09 10.05 -25.78
N GLU A 662 -16.49 11.07 -26.41
CA GLU A 662 -15.33 10.93 -27.27
C GLU A 662 -14.49 12.21 -27.23
N VAL A 663 -13.16 12.03 -27.21
CA VAL A 663 -12.15 13.08 -27.38
C VAL A 663 -11.06 12.45 -28.26
N GLU A 664 -11.02 12.82 -29.54
CA GLU A 664 -10.13 12.20 -30.51
C GLU A 664 -9.24 13.24 -31.21
N PRO A 665 -7.91 13.19 -31.01
CA PRO A 665 -6.98 14.02 -31.77
C PRO A 665 -6.85 13.52 -33.21
N MET A 666 -6.85 14.42 -34.17
CA MET A 666 -6.79 14.15 -35.61
C MET A 666 -5.79 15.07 -36.31
N ASP A 667 -5.49 14.80 -37.58
CA ASP A 667 -4.48 15.51 -38.39
C ASP A 667 -4.68 17.03 -38.47
N LYS A 668 -5.94 17.50 -38.41
CA LYS A 668 -6.33 18.92 -38.54
C LYS A 668 -6.88 19.53 -37.26
N GLY A 669 -6.98 18.78 -36.15
CA GLY A 669 -7.68 19.27 -34.97
C GLY A 669 -8.06 18.21 -33.96
N VAL A 670 -9.08 18.50 -33.15
CA VAL A 670 -9.61 17.56 -32.14
C VAL A 670 -11.13 17.44 -32.29
N LEU A 671 -11.62 16.21 -32.38
CA LEU A 671 -13.04 15.89 -32.37
C LEU A 671 -13.53 15.68 -30.94
N LEU A 672 -14.59 16.38 -30.56
CA LEU A 672 -15.34 16.16 -29.33
C LEU A 672 -16.75 15.66 -29.67
N ARG A 673 -17.24 14.64 -28.95
CA ARG A 673 -18.65 14.24 -29.01
C ARG A 673 -19.28 14.16 -27.63
N PHE A 674 -20.57 14.51 -27.58
CA PHE A 674 -21.39 14.54 -26.38
C PHE A 674 -22.67 13.72 -26.56
N ASP A 675 -23.32 13.40 -25.45
CA ASP A 675 -24.66 12.80 -25.43
C ASP A 675 -25.78 13.86 -25.46
N VAL A 676 -25.41 15.15 -25.38
CA VAL A 676 -26.31 16.30 -25.40
C VAL A 676 -26.14 17.10 -26.68
N ALA A 677 -27.22 17.73 -27.14
CA ALA A 677 -27.13 18.75 -28.18
C ALA A 677 -26.46 20.00 -27.62
N LEU A 678 -25.60 20.63 -28.43
CA LEU A 678 -24.88 21.85 -28.12
C LEU A 678 -25.61 23.06 -28.71
N ASP A 679 -25.43 24.22 -28.07
CA ASP A 679 -25.71 25.50 -28.71
C ASP A 679 -24.74 25.68 -29.88
N ALA A 680 -25.27 25.68 -31.11
CA ALA A 680 -24.45 25.69 -32.32
C ALA A 680 -23.58 26.94 -32.44
N ALA A 681 -24.07 28.11 -32.04
CA ALA A 681 -23.32 29.35 -32.14
C ALA A 681 -22.16 29.39 -31.14
N LYS A 682 -22.39 28.94 -29.91
CA LYS A 682 -21.32 28.84 -28.90
C LYS A 682 -20.33 27.73 -29.22
N ALA A 683 -20.78 26.59 -29.73
CA ALA A 683 -19.88 25.51 -30.10
C ALA A 683 -19.02 25.83 -31.33
N ALA A 684 -19.49 26.67 -32.25
CA ALA A 684 -18.73 27.14 -33.42
C ALA A 684 -17.75 28.28 -33.13
N GLU A 685 -17.75 28.86 -31.92
CA GLU A 685 -16.86 29.96 -31.55
C GLU A 685 -15.48 29.40 -31.12
N PRO A 686 -14.41 29.57 -31.91
CA PRO A 686 -13.09 29.02 -31.59
C PRO A 686 -12.48 29.59 -30.30
N ASP A 687 -12.88 30.78 -29.85
CA ASP A 687 -12.40 31.37 -28.58
C ASP A 687 -12.95 30.67 -27.33
N ASN A 688 -13.95 29.78 -27.49
CA ASN A 688 -14.43 28.91 -26.40
C ASN A 688 -13.51 27.71 -26.14
N TYR A 689 -12.41 27.56 -26.88
CA TYR A 689 -11.48 26.45 -26.76
C TYR A 689 -10.05 26.95 -26.52
N SER A 690 -9.28 26.21 -25.73
CA SER A 690 -7.85 26.43 -25.60
C SER A 690 -7.09 25.11 -25.68
N VAL A 691 -5.97 25.12 -26.41
CA VAL A 691 -5.14 23.93 -26.63
C VAL A 691 -3.71 24.26 -26.27
N MET A 692 -3.13 23.42 -25.42
CA MET A 692 -1.73 23.49 -25.00
C MET A 692 -1.07 22.13 -25.18
N SER A 693 0.22 22.12 -25.54
CA SER A 693 0.99 20.88 -25.67
C SER A 693 2.40 20.99 -25.10
N TRP A 694 2.95 19.86 -24.66
CA TRP A 694 4.33 19.76 -24.18
C TRP A 694 4.84 18.31 -24.16
N HIS A 695 6.14 18.18 -23.91
CA HIS A 695 6.87 16.94 -23.69
C HIS A 695 7.37 16.83 -22.26
N TYR A 696 7.69 15.60 -21.86
CA TYR A 696 8.37 15.28 -20.61
C TYR A 696 9.74 14.66 -20.90
N ARG A 697 10.59 14.61 -19.87
CA ARG A 697 11.89 13.96 -19.89
C ARG A 697 11.97 12.92 -18.78
N ARG A 698 12.17 11.65 -19.14
CA ARG A 698 12.47 10.58 -18.19
C ARG A 698 13.92 10.68 -17.74
N THR A 699 14.15 10.75 -16.43
CA THR A 699 15.51 10.80 -15.83
C THR A 699 15.48 10.20 -14.43
N TYR A 700 16.64 9.93 -13.83
CA TYR A 700 16.72 9.59 -12.40
C TYR A 700 16.24 10.71 -11.45
N LYS A 701 16.08 11.96 -11.91
CA LYS A 701 15.58 13.08 -11.09
C LYS A 701 14.08 12.95 -10.86
N TYR A 702 13.58 13.48 -9.74
CA TYR A 702 12.17 13.39 -9.41
C TYR A 702 11.31 14.30 -10.30
N GLY A 703 10.39 13.70 -11.06
CA GLY A 703 9.48 14.43 -11.97
C GLY A 703 10.18 14.90 -13.24
N SER A 704 9.56 15.83 -13.95
CA SER A 704 10.09 16.40 -15.19
C SER A 704 9.68 17.86 -15.35
N PRO A 705 10.53 18.71 -15.96
CA PRO A 705 10.07 19.96 -16.53
C PRO A 705 9.02 19.72 -17.63
N GLN A 706 8.25 20.74 -17.96
CA GLN A 706 7.49 20.76 -19.21
C GLN A 706 8.37 21.34 -20.31
N LEU A 707 8.45 20.65 -21.44
CA LEU A 707 9.29 21.04 -22.58
C LEU A 707 8.41 21.32 -23.79
N LYS A 708 8.70 22.40 -24.51
CA LYS A 708 8.10 22.67 -25.83
C LYS A 708 8.58 21.63 -26.84
N ALA A 709 7.97 21.63 -28.04
CA ALA A 709 8.37 20.78 -29.15
C ALA A 709 9.84 20.95 -29.57
N ASP A 710 10.44 22.13 -29.34
CA ASP A 710 11.87 22.39 -29.60
C ASP A 710 12.82 21.91 -28.48
N GLY A 711 12.27 21.36 -27.39
CA GLY A 711 13.02 20.85 -26.24
C GLY A 711 13.38 21.90 -25.18
N THR A 712 13.00 23.17 -25.36
CA THR A 712 13.19 24.22 -24.35
C THR A 712 12.12 24.16 -23.26
N PRO A 713 12.39 24.62 -22.02
CA PRO A 713 11.36 24.67 -20.97
C PRO A 713 10.16 25.53 -21.38
N GLY A 714 8.96 24.96 -21.28
CA GLY A 714 7.70 25.66 -21.52
C GLY A 714 6.61 24.76 -22.09
N ILE A 715 5.52 25.42 -22.49
CA ILE A 715 4.39 24.82 -23.18
C ILE A 715 4.19 25.53 -24.52
N ASP A 716 3.74 24.78 -25.52
CA ASP A 716 3.27 25.33 -26.79
C ASP A 716 1.77 25.65 -26.68
N ARG A 717 1.38 26.85 -27.11
CA ARG A 717 -0.03 27.27 -27.18
C ARG A 717 -0.49 27.16 -28.63
N LEU A 718 -1.43 26.26 -28.87
CA LEU A 718 -1.99 26.03 -30.20
C LEU A 718 -3.34 26.75 -30.26
N VAL A 719 -3.39 27.85 -31.00
CA VAL A 719 -4.61 28.66 -31.11
C VAL A 719 -5.59 27.98 -32.07
N PRO A 720 -6.80 27.61 -31.64
CA PRO A 720 -7.82 27.09 -32.55
C PRO A 720 -8.12 28.11 -33.65
N SER A 721 -8.10 27.67 -34.89
CA SER A 721 -8.39 28.51 -36.07
C SER A 721 -9.89 28.64 -36.33
N ALA A 722 -10.64 27.55 -36.14
CA ALA A 722 -12.08 27.49 -36.29
C ALA A 722 -12.67 26.36 -35.43
N ALA A 723 -13.99 26.36 -35.25
CA ALA A 723 -14.72 25.24 -34.66
C ALA A 723 -15.98 24.97 -35.49
N TYR A 724 -16.25 23.69 -35.75
CA TYR A 724 -17.37 23.26 -36.61
C TYR A 724 -18.27 22.33 -35.85
N VAL A 725 -19.59 22.52 -35.94
CA VAL A 725 -20.58 21.68 -35.24
C VAL A 725 -21.10 20.61 -36.18
N SER A 726 -21.25 19.38 -35.70
CA SER A 726 -21.79 18.26 -36.50
C SER A 726 -23.28 18.46 -36.80
N LYS A 727 -23.78 17.77 -37.83
CA LYS A 727 -25.19 17.89 -38.27
C LYS A 727 -26.22 17.48 -37.21
N ASP A 728 -25.85 16.56 -36.32
CA ASP A 728 -26.69 16.13 -35.20
C ASP A 728 -26.64 17.11 -34.00
N GLY A 729 -25.79 18.13 -34.07
CA GLY A 729 -25.59 19.12 -33.00
C GLY A 729 -24.88 18.56 -31.76
N ARG A 730 -24.32 17.34 -31.80
CA ARG A 730 -23.73 16.66 -30.63
C ARG A 730 -22.22 16.47 -30.71
N GLY A 731 -21.60 16.98 -31.77
CA GLY A 731 -20.17 16.93 -31.99
C GLY A 731 -19.63 18.29 -32.38
N VAL A 732 -18.37 18.53 -32.03
CA VAL A 732 -17.61 19.69 -32.49
C VAL A 732 -16.23 19.25 -32.92
N PHE A 733 -15.80 19.69 -34.10
CA PHE A 733 -14.42 19.56 -34.55
C PHE A 733 -13.71 20.90 -34.37
N ILE A 734 -12.67 20.90 -33.53
CA ILE A 734 -11.88 22.08 -33.19
C ILE A 734 -10.65 22.07 -34.10
N ALA A 735 -10.59 22.99 -35.06
CA ALA A 735 -9.50 23.06 -36.02
C ALA A 735 -8.26 23.72 -35.40
N VAL A 736 -7.15 22.99 -35.34
CA VAL A 736 -5.92 23.43 -34.68
C VAL A 736 -4.78 23.38 -35.70
N PRO A 737 -4.26 24.54 -36.17
CA PRO A 737 -3.16 24.56 -37.10
C PRO A 737 -1.90 23.93 -36.49
N GLY A 738 -1.24 23.06 -37.26
CA GLY A 738 0.05 22.49 -36.87
C GLY A 738 -0.02 21.39 -35.82
N MET A 739 -1.11 20.62 -35.77
CA MET A 739 -1.20 19.39 -34.97
C MET A 739 -0.01 18.46 -35.25
N LYS A 740 0.60 17.95 -34.17
CA LYS A 740 1.76 17.04 -34.22
C LYS A 740 1.68 16.04 -33.07
N PRO A 741 2.31 14.86 -33.21
CA PRO A 741 2.48 13.96 -32.08
C PRO A 741 3.32 14.59 -30.97
N VAL A 742 2.81 14.55 -29.74
CA VAL A 742 3.41 15.11 -28.53
C VAL A 742 3.11 14.21 -27.34
N MET A 743 3.83 14.35 -26.23
CA MET A 743 3.55 13.51 -25.05
C MET A 743 2.29 13.93 -24.30
N GLN A 744 1.91 15.21 -24.37
CA GLN A 744 0.77 15.72 -23.64
C GLN A 744 0.08 16.84 -24.40
N VAL A 745 -1.24 16.73 -24.52
CA VAL A 745 -2.14 17.82 -24.88
C VAL A 745 -3.09 18.08 -23.72
N HIS A 746 -3.36 19.36 -23.46
CA HIS A 746 -4.46 19.84 -22.63
C HIS A 746 -5.41 20.62 -23.53
N LEU A 747 -6.63 20.11 -23.65
CA LEU A 747 -7.73 20.79 -24.33
C LEU A 747 -8.74 21.24 -23.27
N ALA A 748 -9.07 22.53 -23.21
CA ALA A 748 -10.14 23.05 -22.39
C ALA A 748 -11.24 23.69 -23.25
N TRP A 749 -12.47 23.64 -22.75
CA TRP A 749 -13.62 24.25 -23.42
C TRP A 749 -14.62 24.85 -22.46
N SER A 750 -15.36 25.86 -22.94
CA SER A 750 -16.49 26.48 -22.26
C SER A 750 -17.70 26.53 -23.20
N LEU A 751 -18.66 25.64 -23.00
CA LEU A 751 -19.78 25.42 -23.91
C LEU A 751 -21.13 25.60 -23.22
N THR A 752 -22.17 25.66 -24.05
CA THR A 752 -23.57 25.69 -23.64
C THR A 752 -24.29 24.55 -24.36
N ALA A 753 -25.06 23.75 -23.62
CA ALA A 753 -25.97 22.78 -24.22
C ALA A 753 -27.19 23.50 -24.83
N ALA A 754 -27.89 22.84 -25.75
CA ALA A 754 -29.03 23.43 -26.45
C ALA A 754 -30.20 23.82 -25.52
N ASP A 755 -30.26 23.24 -24.31
CA ASP A 755 -31.21 23.59 -23.25
C ASP A 755 -30.77 24.81 -22.40
N GLY A 756 -29.61 25.41 -22.71
CA GLY A 756 -29.04 26.57 -22.03
C GLY A 756 -28.07 26.22 -20.89
N ALA A 757 -27.85 24.95 -20.56
CA ALA A 757 -26.91 24.56 -19.51
C ALA A 757 -25.46 24.86 -19.90
N LYS A 758 -24.80 25.74 -19.13
CA LYS A 758 -23.39 26.09 -19.34
C LYS A 758 -22.48 25.08 -18.64
N PHE A 759 -21.38 24.71 -19.29
CA PHE A 759 -20.39 23.81 -18.71
C PHE A 759 -18.98 24.12 -19.19
N GLN A 760 -18.01 23.87 -18.32
CA GLN A 760 -16.59 24.03 -18.59
C GLN A 760 -15.86 22.76 -18.20
N ARG A 761 -14.98 22.28 -19.06
CA ARG A 761 -14.21 21.05 -18.81
C ARG A 761 -12.85 21.12 -19.48
N SER A 762 -12.04 20.11 -19.17
CA SER A 762 -10.79 19.86 -19.86
C SER A 762 -10.58 18.37 -20.08
N ALA A 763 -9.83 18.04 -21.12
CA ALA A 763 -9.31 16.72 -21.40
C ALA A 763 -7.77 16.76 -21.45
N TYR A 764 -7.16 15.67 -21.03
CA TYR A 764 -5.72 15.43 -21.13
C TYR A 764 -5.50 14.13 -21.89
N PHE A 765 -4.66 14.17 -22.93
CA PHE A 765 -4.42 13.00 -23.79
C PHE A 765 -3.02 13.05 -24.42
N THR A 766 -2.57 11.90 -24.93
CA THR A 766 -1.30 11.75 -25.65
C THR A 766 -1.57 11.32 -27.10
N PRO A 767 -1.46 12.23 -28.09
CA PRO A 767 -1.71 11.90 -29.50
C PRO A 767 -0.48 11.26 -30.13
N TYR A 768 -0.33 9.94 -30.05
CA TYR A 768 0.79 9.26 -30.70
C TYR A 768 0.65 9.21 -32.23
N GLU A 769 -0.58 9.09 -32.70
CA GLU A 769 -0.96 9.11 -34.11
C GLU A 769 -2.09 10.13 -34.27
N LEU A 770 -2.19 10.71 -35.47
CA LEU A 770 -3.21 11.69 -35.82
C LEU A 770 -3.93 11.19 -37.08
N PRO A 771 -5.03 10.43 -36.94
CA PRO A 771 -5.79 9.96 -38.09
C PRO A 771 -6.35 11.13 -38.91
N GLU A 772 -6.60 10.88 -40.20
CA GLU A 772 -7.19 11.89 -41.09
C GLU A 772 -8.61 12.23 -40.64
N PHE A 773 -8.90 13.51 -40.46
CA PHE A 773 -10.27 13.97 -40.29
C PHE A 773 -11.03 13.94 -41.61
N ASN A 774 -12.01 13.04 -41.72
CA ASN A 774 -12.97 12.97 -42.83
C ASN A 774 -14.32 13.57 -42.41
N PRO A 775 -14.65 14.81 -42.81
CA PRO A 775 -15.84 15.49 -42.31
C PRO A 775 -17.16 14.81 -42.68
N ARG A 776 -17.26 14.13 -43.82
CA ARG A 776 -18.47 13.39 -44.19
C ARG A 776 -18.67 12.18 -43.29
N ALA A 777 -17.62 11.38 -43.11
CA ALA A 777 -17.66 10.18 -42.26
C ALA A 777 -17.97 10.55 -40.80
N GLU A 778 -17.45 11.69 -40.35
CA GLU A 778 -17.65 12.19 -38.99
C GLU A 778 -18.96 12.98 -38.80
N GLY A 779 -19.81 13.09 -39.82
CA GLY A 779 -21.15 13.70 -39.70
C GLY A 779 -21.19 15.24 -39.77
N PHE A 780 -20.15 15.87 -40.30
CA PHE A 780 -20.08 17.32 -40.57
C PHE A 780 -20.52 17.67 -42.00
N GLY A 781 -20.57 16.68 -42.90
CA GLY A 781 -20.92 16.89 -44.30
C GLY A 781 -19.77 17.47 -45.12
N ASP A 782 -20.08 18.38 -46.03
CA ASP A 782 -19.13 18.92 -46.99
C ASP A 782 -18.47 20.12 -46.35
N LEU A 783 -17.34 19.87 -45.69
CA LEU A 783 -16.61 20.87 -44.91
C LEU A 783 -15.15 20.91 -45.36
N THR A 784 -14.67 22.12 -45.66
CA THR A 784 -13.24 22.40 -45.79
C THR A 784 -12.77 23.03 -44.48
N VAL A 785 -11.81 22.40 -43.81
CA VAL A 785 -11.27 22.88 -42.54
C VAL A 785 -10.36 24.09 -42.80
N ASP A 786 -10.77 25.28 -42.35
CA ASP A 786 -9.89 26.44 -42.26
C ASP A 786 -8.84 26.22 -41.16
N LEU A 787 -7.56 26.28 -41.55
CA LEU A 787 -6.39 26.20 -40.67
C LEU A 787 -5.56 27.48 -40.70
N THR A 788 -6.15 28.59 -41.18
CA THR A 788 -5.49 29.89 -41.21
C THR A 788 -5.19 30.32 -39.76
N PRO A 789 -3.92 30.53 -39.38
CA PRO A 789 -3.58 30.90 -38.01
C PRO A 789 -4.30 32.18 -37.58
N ARG A 790 -4.93 32.16 -36.40
CA ARG A 790 -5.54 33.33 -35.78
C ARG A 790 -4.60 33.94 -34.75
N THR A 791 -4.58 35.27 -34.68
CA THR A 791 -3.91 36.01 -33.61
C THR A 791 -4.89 36.23 -32.47
N THR A 792 -4.68 35.59 -31.32
CA THR A 792 -5.46 35.88 -30.11
C THR A 792 -4.81 36.99 -29.30
N ALA A 793 -5.63 37.80 -28.62
CA ALA A 793 -5.13 38.80 -27.67
C ALA A 793 -4.24 38.13 -26.62
N VAL A 794 -3.07 38.72 -26.37
CA VAL A 794 -2.16 38.27 -25.32
C VAL A 794 -2.88 38.47 -23.99
N SER A 795 -3.24 37.38 -23.32
CA SER A 795 -3.67 37.43 -21.91
C SER A 795 -2.54 38.10 -21.13
N THR A 796 -2.80 39.26 -20.55
CA THR A 796 -1.87 39.92 -19.64
C THR A 796 -1.59 38.98 -18.47
N SER A 797 -0.32 38.82 -18.11
CA SER A 797 0.04 38.09 -16.90
C SER A 797 -0.60 38.78 -15.70
N ALA A 798 -1.15 38.01 -14.77
CA ALA A 798 -1.62 38.56 -13.50
C ALA A 798 -0.48 39.39 -12.85
N PRO A 799 -0.81 40.55 -12.25
CA PRO A 799 0.20 41.38 -11.60
C PRO A 799 0.89 40.59 -10.49
N VAL A 800 2.21 40.78 -10.40
CA VAL A 800 3.03 40.11 -9.37
C VAL A 800 2.57 40.56 -7.99
N SER A 801 2.11 39.62 -7.17
CA SER A 801 1.61 39.91 -5.82
C SER A 801 1.69 38.69 -4.91
N ALA A 802 1.73 38.91 -3.59
CA ALA A 802 1.68 37.83 -2.61
C ALA A 802 0.33 37.08 -2.62
N GLU A 803 -0.77 37.75 -2.97
CA GLU A 803 -2.08 37.13 -3.10
C GLU A 803 -2.13 36.15 -4.29
N GLU A 804 -1.58 36.54 -5.43
CA GLU A 804 -1.40 35.63 -6.57
C GLU A 804 -0.48 34.45 -6.21
N GLY A 805 0.61 34.71 -5.48
CA GLY A 805 1.49 33.66 -4.96
C GLY A 805 0.76 32.65 -4.07
N ARG A 806 -0.11 33.11 -3.17
CA ARG A 806 -0.95 32.24 -2.33
C ARG A 806 -1.91 31.40 -3.19
N ARG A 807 -2.53 32.00 -4.20
CA ARG A 807 -3.41 31.30 -5.14
C ARG A 807 -2.67 30.21 -5.90
N LEU A 808 -1.45 30.50 -6.38
CA LEU A 808 -0.60 29.53 -7.08
C LEU A 808 -0.14 28.39 -6.17
N TYR A 809 0.22 28.68 -4.92
CA TYR A 809 0.58 27.69 -3.91
C TYR A 809 -0.54 26.66 -3.67
N GLN A 810 -1.80 27.11 -3.74
CA GLN A 810 -2.97 26.21 -3.69
C GLN A 810 -3.21 25.50 -5.02
N LEU A 811 -3.19 26.25 -6.14
CA LEU A 811 -3.51 25.74 -7.47
C LEU A 811 -2.58 24.60 -7.90
N TYR A 812 -1.28 24.75 -7.65
CA TYR A 812 -0.26 23.77 -8.01
C TYR A 812 -0.02 22.72 -6.92
N GLY A 813 -0.85 22.70 -5.88
CA GLY A 813 -0.80 21.68 -4.83
C GLY A 813 0.43 21.74 -3.94
N CYS A 814 1.19 22.86 -3.92
CA CYS A 814 2.37 23.02 -3.07
C CYS A 814 2.02 22.81 -1.59
N MET A 815 0.79 23.13 -1.19
CA MET A 815 0.24 22.91 0.16
C MET A 815 0.14 21.45 0.60
N ALA A 816 0.12 20.51 -0.35
CA ALA A 816 0.12 19.09 -0.06
C ALA A 816 1.44 18.65 0.62
N CYS A 817 2.54 19.34 0.30
CA CYS A 817 3.89 18.99 0.75
C CYS A 817 4.55 20.04 1.65
N HIS A 818 4.19 21.32 1.55
CA HIS A 818 4.84 22.39 2.31
C HIS A 818 3.83 23.09 3.23
N SER A 819 4.09 23.15 4.54
CA SER A 819 3.27 23.93 5.47
C SER A 819 3.62 25.43 5.41
N ILE A 820 2.67 26.28 5.82
CA ILE A 820 2.85 27.72 5.99
C ILE A 820 2.69 28.16 7.45
N ASP A 821 2.54 27.19 8.35
CA ASP A 821 2.42 27.35 9.80
C ASP A 821 3.32 26.33 10.51
N ARG A 822 3.44 26.48 11.84
CA ARG A 822 3.97 25.45 12.74
C ARG A 822 2.94 24.33 12.86
N ALA A 823 2.76 23.57 11.79
CA ALA A 823 1.86 22.43 11.75
C ALA A 823 2.22 21.43 12.85
N SER A 824 1.19 20.87 13.51
CA SER A 824 1.34 19.76 14.46
C SER A 824 1.77 18.45 13.78
N VAL A 825 1.67 18.38 12.45
CA VAL A 825 2.02 17.23 11.61
C VAL A 825 3.12 17.64 10.64
N SER A 826 4.24 16.92 10.67
CA SER A 826 5.33 17.11 9.71
C SER A 826 4.83 16.84 8.28
N LYS A 827 5.01 17.83 7.39
CA LYS A 827 4.72 17.67 5.96
C LYS A 827 5.94 17.10 5.24
N LEU A 828 5.74 16.67 3.99
CA LEU A 828 6.76 16.02 3.16
C LEU A 828 7.96 16.89 2.82
N GLY A 829 7.73 18.18 2.65
CA GLY A 829 8.73 19.19 2.37
C GLY A 829 8.91 20.15 3.55
N PRO A 830 9.98 20.96 3.53
CA PRO A 830 10.22 21.96 4.56
C PRO A 830 9.08 22.98 4.65
N THR A 831 8.81 23.46 5.87
CA THR A 831 7.92 24.60 6.09
C THR A 831 8.41 25.83 5.33
N LEU A 832 7.47 26.57 4.74
CA LEU A 832 7.71 27.86 4.10
C LEU A 832 7.67 29.01 5.11
N GLN A 833 7.14 28.77 6.31
CA GLN A 833 7.12 29.78 7.37
C GLN A 833 8.55 30.11 7.82
N GLY A 834 8.91 31.39 7.81
CA GLY A 834 10.24 31.88 8.19
C GLY A 834 11.36 31.34 7.28
N LEU A 835 11.02 30.81 6.08
CA LEU A 835 12.01 30.26 5.16
C LEU A 835 12.87 31.36 4.56
N TYR A 836 12.27 32.46 4.11
CA TYR A 836 13.02 33.55 3.49
C TYR A 836 13.97 34.21 4.49
N GLY A 837 15.24 34.35 4.12
CA GLY A 837 16.28 34.84 5.03
C GLY A 837 16.74 33.83 6.09
N GLY A 838 16.14 32.63 6.13
CA GLY A 838 16.58 31.53 6.99
C GLY A 838 17.88 30.88 6.49
N GLN A 839 18.65 30.28 7.40
CA GLN A 839 19.87 29.54 7.07
C GLN A 839 19.53 28.09 6.70
N ARG A 840 20.07 27.60 5.58
CA ARG A 840 19.88 26.22 5.11
C ARG A 840 21.19 25.45 5.12
N THR A 841 21.16 24.26 5.70
CA THR A 841 22.26 23.29 5.67
C THR A 841 21.90 22.19 4.69
N PHE A 842 22.80 21.88 3.76
CA PHE A 842 22.60 20.79 2.79
C PHE A 842 23.18 19.47 3.29
N ALA A 843 22.63 18.38 2.77
CA ALA A 843 22.97 17.02 3.21
C ALA A 843 24.41 16.58 2.95
N ASN A 844 25.13 17.24 2.04
CA ASN A 844 26.56 17.03 1.83
C ASN A 844 27.46 17.74 2.87
N GLY A 845 26.87 18.40 3.87
CA GLY A 845 27.52 18.72 5.15
C GLY A 845 28.36 20.01 5.22
N ALA A 846 28.46 20.86 4.18
CA ALA A 846 29.47 21.93 4.20
C ALA A 846 29.02 23.37 3.90
N VAL A 847 27.78 23.64 3.49
CA VAL A 847 27.39 25.02 3.12
C VAL A 847 26.13 25.47 3.85
N ARG A 848 26.26 26.53 4.64
CA ARG A 848 25.12 27.33 5.14
C ARG A 848 24.80 28.37 4.07
N VAL A 849 23.68 28.21 3.37
CA VAL A 849 23.21 29.20 2.39
C VAL A 849 22.01 29.94 2.96
N LEU A 850 21.97 31.26 2.72
CA LEU A 850 20.80 32.07 3.01
C LEU A 850 19.70 31.72 2.01
N ALA A 851 18.49 31.42 2.49
CA ALA A 851 17.34 31.22 1.60
C ALA A 851 16.81 32.56 1.07
N ASP A 852 17.57 33.17 0.16
CA ASP A 852 17.23 34.39 -0.58
C ASP A 852 16.40 34.08 -1.85
N GLU A 853 16.11 35.11 -2.65
CA GLU A 853 15.31 34.95 -3.87
C GLU A 853 15.98 34.06 -4.93
N VAL A 854 17.31 34.05 -4.98
CA VAL A 854 18.08 33.20 -5.92
C VAL A 854 17.94 31.74 -5.50
N TYR A 855 18.10 31.46 -4.21
CA TYR A 855 17.87 30.13 -3.65
C TYR A 855 16.44 29.65 -3.89
N LEU A 856 15.43 30.47 -3.61
CA LEU A 856 14.02 30.08 -3.79
C LEU A 856 13.71 29.79 -5.26
N ARG A 857 14.20 30.61 -6.19
CA ARG A 857 14.01 30.39 -7.63
C ARG A 857 14.69 29.10 -8.10
N GLU A 858 15.93 28.85 -7.69
CA GLU A 858 16.63 27.59 -7.98
C GLU A 858 15.91 26.38 -7.36
N ALA A 859 15.41 26.48 -6.14
CA ALA A 859 14.67 25.40 -5.49
C ALA A 859 13.33 25.07 -6.19
N ILE A 860 12.67 26.06 -6.79
CA ILE A 860 11.43 25.87 -7.57
C ILE A 860 11.72 25.24 -8.93
N LEU A 861 12.79 25.67 -9.60
CA LEU A 861 13.13 25.24 -10.97
C LEU A 861 13.95 23.95 -11.00
N GLU A 862 14.88 23.78 -10.06
CA GLU A 862 15.83 22.68 -9.95
C GLU A 862 15.91 22.12 -8.51
N PRO A 863 14.81 21.56 -7.97
CA PRO A 863 14.75 21.14 -6.56
C PRO A 863 15.80 20.09 -6.17
N SER A 864 16.30 19.29 -7.12
CA SER A 864 17.35 18.30 -6.86
C SER A 864 18.77 18.88 -6.78
N ALA A 865 18.98 20.16 -7.09
CA ALA A 865 20.30 20.78 -7.10
C ALA A 865 20.89 20.92 -5.69
N LYS A 866 20.06 21.29 -4.71
CA LYS A 866 20.46 21.56 -3.32
C LYS A 866 19.45 20.98 -2.33
N ILE A 867 19.64 19.72 -1.95
CA ILE A 867 18.75 19.03 -1.00
C ILE A 867 19.13 19.41 0.44
N VAL A 868 18.17 19.97 1.16
CA VAL A 868 18.31 20.38 2.57
C VAL A 868 18.49 19.13 3.44
N SER A 869 19.39 19.21 4.42
CA SER A 869 19.62 18.13 5.40
C SER A 869 18.31 17.73 6.09
N GLY A 870 18.07 16.42 6.20
CA GLY A 870 16.83 15.85 6.72
C GLY A 870 15.80 15.53 5.63
N TYR A 871 16.03 15.97 4.39
CA TYR A 871 15.21 15.65 3.20
C TYR A 871 15.99 14.83 2.15
N ASP A 872 17.26 14.53 2.42
CA ASP A 872 18.21 13.83 1.53
C ASP A 872 18.07 12.32 1.48
N HIS A 873 17.42 11.75 2.48
CA HIS A 873 16.99 10.36 2.49
C HIS A 873 15.53 10.22 1.99
N GLY A 874 14.95 11.32 1.49
CA GLY A 874 13.53 11.45 1.20
C GLY A 874 13.11 10.65 -0.02
N GLU A 875 12.29 9.63 0.19
CA GLU A 875 11.42 9.03 -0.83
C GLU A 875 10.49 10.03 -1.54
N ALA A 876 10.46 11.26 -1.06
CA ALA A 876 9.67 12.39 -1.53
C ALA A 876 10.60 13.39 -2.23
N GLY A 877 10.46 13.49 -3.55
CA GLY A 877 11.08 14.57 -4.32
C GLY A 877 10.06 15.65 -4.65
N MET A 878 10.55 16.88 -4.81
CA MET A 878 9.78 17.96 -5.39
C MET A 878 9.96 17.92 -6.92
N PRO A 879 8.88 17.99 -7.72
CA PRO A 879 9.01 18.08 -9.18
C PRO A 879 9.60 19.45 -9.58
N SER A 880 10.28 19.49 -10.73
CA SER A 880 10.67 20.76 -11.34
C SER A 880 9.45 21.52 -11.84
N TYR A 881 9.40 22.83 -11.55
CA TYR A 881 8.40 23.73 -12.14
C TYR A 881 8.93 24.49 -13.36
N ALA A 882 10.11 24.14 -13.87
CA ALA A 882 10.64 24.72 -15.10
C ALA A 882 9.72 24.39 -16.28
N GLY A 883 9.32 25.44 -17.01
CA GLY A 883 8.34 25.36 -18.09
C GLY A 883 6.87 25.18 -17.63
N VAL A 884 6.63 24.96 -16.33
CA VAL A 884 5.29 24.86 -15.74
C VAL A 884 4.78 26.23 -15.29
N LEU A 885 5.63 27.01 -14.63
CA LEU A 885 5.34 28.36 -14.15
C LEU A 885 5.97 29.41 -15.06
N THR A 886 5.31 30.56 -15.22
CA THR A 886 5.90 31.75 -15.85
C THR A 886 6.76 32.54 -14.85
N GLU A 887 7.66 33.40 -15.32
CA GLU A 887 8.49 34.26 -14.46
C GLU A 887 7.65 35.07 -13.46
N SER A 888 6.57 35.72 -13.92
CA SER A 888 5.67 36.49 -13.05
C SER A 888 4.98 35.64 -11.97
N GLN A 889 4.72 34.36 -12.25
CA GLN A 889 4.13 33.42 -11.29
C GLN A 889 5.16 32.98 -10.25
N ILE A 890 6.40 32.75 -10.67
CA ILE A 890 7.53 32.45 -9.77
C ILE A 890 7.77 33.65 -8.85
N ASP A 891 7.81 34.87 -9.39
CA ASP A 891 7.99 36.09 -8.60
C ASP A 891 6.86 36.25 -7.57
N SER A 892 5.62 35.96 -7.95
CA SER A 892 4.46 36.00 -7.05
C SER A 892 4.58 34.97 -5.92
N LEU A 893 5.00 33.73 -6.22
CA LEU A 893 5.24 32.70 -5.21
C LEU A 893 6.36 33.09 -4.24
N ILE A 894 7.45 33.66 -4.74
CA ILE A 894 8.55 34.17 -3.91
C ILE A 894 8.04 35.30 -3.01
N LEU A 895 7.25 36.25 -3.54
CA LEU A 895 6.63 37.32 -2.75
C LEU A 895 5.73 36.77 -1.64
N PHE A 896 4.96 35.72 -1.94
CA PHE A 896 4.14 35.04 -0.95
C PHE A 896 5.00 34.40 0.13
N ILE A 897 6.06 33.65 -0.21
CA ILE A 897 6.97 33.03 0.76
C ILE A 897 7.63 34.10 1.65
N LYS A 898 8.02 35.24 1.09
CA LYS A 898 8.57 36.38 1.85
C LYS A 898 7.58 36.95 2.87
N SER A 899 6.28 36.84 2.62
CA SER A 899 5.24 37.31 3.55
C SER A 899 4.95 36.37 4.72
N LEU A 900 5.55 35.18 4.73
CA LEU A 900 5.34 34.16 5.77
C LEU A 900 6.43 34.26 6.85
N GLU A 901 6.17 35.04 7.90
CA GLU A 901 7.06 35.20 9.08
C GLU A 901 7.09 33.97 10.00
#